data_AF-A0A7R9FVJ8-F1
#
_entry.id   AF-A0A7R9FVJ8-F1
#
_cell.length_a   1.000
_cell.length_b   1.000
_cell.length_c   1.000
_cell.angle_alpha   90.00
_cell.angle_beta   90.00
_cell.angle_gamma   90.00
#
_symmetry.space_group_name_H-M   'P 1'
#
loop_
_entity.id
_entity.type
_entity.pdbx_description
1 polymer ?
#
loop_
_entity_poly.entity_id
_entity_poly.type
_entity_poly.pdbx_seq_one_letter_code
_entity_poly.pdbx_strand_id
1 'polypeptide(L)'
;MQAQFSPMKTRDQLLGPSKRYSIKCIPELGPARRIVLSLDTPCGLTARVRALLLTVRLVQTDHVEQHEHPRKANFVSRQLALAALDLVTDHPLRQTWCGSDSPSSTLHSIQRLCLSTLGTKVVPPVDSAPARTLTVPSQSAAGPAGLYSLRAQGPAYQTPLCLHSLPPDIGVKKVLLLGLLGEEVRNVPSLFSSHVTTHIHLLGFRLATGPQRYGLVADTNTALSKLWPLLVIDRNTDENVKAVIDALNKNIITKKISSITDIDKRHELLRKIHFFLVLNSDLSMVDELIDDQNYGHLANCVPVLSLPLLMEVVWGLSLLEYLAETIVFAPPCLIIELLDAALAKINSLEPESILEPLNKLSHSIFLRVQTLKDSDPNIKYIKLKIFSLFKTLLSYFMGANAVKLQSWTTDQLNTHAGYAMESLLQMLCNCLSSYSAPSLHKEELVQMYDVHYSYDCSKLCQGEKVQDISTEHFIDELLSVCKSNFSAITVDKWLFWTECDSQTEPNKNLQCVLAEKMYICLDLLKLAKRRGSLVEELTQIMRSMARKPRDEDDEIREANKETIIQNVSDLNKTRKKWFKVFLNTEDLLFDESCIHCLENNMELIDFEDLKYIFEIALSVIENTSDVERCERLKFLVLNAFKLLDIKSQLLILCPFLKKHGLKSVFLTKSFNVTLTEVLNKAVAASEEEENDRHLNVLLSDCACLCLEHAREVLWQLLLAAVTTEKRSALMVVVLNHLRCVCDLPLAESEENLITHLVRQVMGQETWTNQAETSFVQLVTSLVNNNILNSGVFVQSCLLPALDDSVRDKNWTPLLRWLNTLQKFLDGSVKFNCGVDNACLLVLLAQVLERSHWSIHSFSQHVVLVREQISGLVDLVISKIVKENKLPGSILFLYSSLADTPRDAACSIAWLTWILPICTPKEWGMLATALTTLDYSPGALFNLVSDALLLIVAATRTELLGKHEGSLMP
;
A
#
# COMPACT_ATOMS: atom_id res chain seq x y z
N MET A 1 -11.31 52.99 -46.56
CA MET A 1 -10.90 52.26 -47.79
C MET A 1 -11.07 50.78 -47.55
N GLN A 2 -12.00 50.14 -48.26
CA GLN A 2 -12.23 48.69 -48.26
C GLN A 2 -11.18 47.99 -49.13
N ALA A 3 -10.73 46.81 -48.73
CA ALA A 3 -10.46 45.69 -49.64
C ALA A 3 -10.38 44.37 -48.86
N GLN A 4 -11.31 43.46 -49.15
CA GLN A 4 -11.17 42.01 -48.95
C GLN A 4 -10.22 41.47 -50.03
N PHE A 5 -9.43 40.43 -49.74
CA PHE A 5 -9.16 39.33 -50.69
C PHE A 5 -8.53 38.12 -50.00
N SER A 6 -9.07 36.94 -50.34
CA SER A 6 -8.52 35.59 -50.07
C SER A 6 -7.21 35.32 -50.83
N PRO A 7 -6.47 34.25 -50.47
CA PRO A 7 -6.20 33.14 -51.41
C PRO A 7 -6.04 31.78 -50.64
N MET A 8 -5.87 30.57 -51.19
CA MET A 8 -5.82 29.94 -52.52
C MET A 8 -5.97 28.41 -52.30
N LYS A 9 -6.58 27.69 -53.25
CA LYS A 9 -6.56 26.22 -53.38
C LYS A 9 -5.96 25.85 -54.75
N THR A 10 -5.06 24.87 -54.78
CA THR A 10 -4.65 24.05 -55.95
C THR A 10 -4.11 22.71 -55.39
N ARG A 11 -4.76 21.55 -55.58
CA ARG A 11 -4.63 20.52 -56.67
C ARG A 11 -3.21 19.90 -56.72
N ASP A 12 -3.01 18.58 -56.60
CA ASP A 12 -3.45 17.54 -57.56
C ASP A 12 -3.64 16.11 -56.99
N GLN A 13 -4.33 15.31 -57.83
CA GLN A 13 -4.80 13.92 -57.70
C GLN A 13 -3.71 12.87 -57.99
N LEU A 14 -3.87 11.63 -57.50
CA LEU A 14 -3.53 10.38 -58.22
C LEU A 14 -4.27 9.15 -57.63
N LEU A 15 -5.19 8.59 -58.44
CA LEU A 15 -5.62 7.19 -58.66
C LEU A 15 -6.03 6.24 -57.51
N GLY A 16 -7.22 5.64 -57.65
CA GLY A 16 -7.84 4.62 -56.78
C GLY A 16 -7.32 3.17 -56.98
N PRO A 17 -8.07 2.06 -56.70
CA PRO A 17 -9.53 1.98 -56.62
C PRO A 17 -10.11 1.26 -55.37
N SER A 18 -11.40 1.55 -55.13
CA SER A 18 -12.32 0.82 -54.27
C SER A 18 -12.54 -0.63 -54.73
N LYS A 19 -12.45 -1.60 -53.80
CA LYS A 19 -13.05 -2.93 -53.97
C LYS A 19 -14.26 -3.08 -53.06
N ARG A 20 -15.43 -3.10 -53.69
CA ARG A 20 -16.64 -3.77 -53.22
C ARG A 20 -16.35 -5.27 -53.19
N TYR A 21 -16.78 -5.99 -52.14
CA TYR A 21 -17.01 -7.43 -52.24
C TYR A 21 -18.47 -7.78 -52.00
N SER A 22 -18.89 -8.71 -52.84
CA SER A 22 -20.21 -9.21 -53.15
C SER A 22 -20.76 -10.16 -52.10
N ILE A 23 -22.04 -10.03 -51.79
CA ILE A 23 -22.85 -11.11 -51.22
C ILE A 23 -23.10 -12.13 -52.34
N LYS A 24 -22.66 -13.38 -52.12
CA LYS A 24 -23.01 -14.55 -52.95
C LYS A 24 -23.92 -15.45 -52.10
N CYS A 25 -25.02 -15.87 -52.70
CA CYS A 25 -25.99 -16.82 -52.14
C CYS A 25 -26.02 -18.12 -52.97
N ILE A 26 -26.42 -19.20 -52.27
CA ILE A 26 -27.01 -20.53 -52.65
C ILE A 26 -26.10 -21.61 -53.35
N PRO A 27 -26.34 -22.96 -53.29
CA PRO A 27 -27.30 -23.80 -52.49
C PRO A 27 -26.84 -25.17 -51.87
N GLU A 28 -27.70 -25.68 -50.95
CA GLU A 28 -28.18 -27.07 -50.65
C GLU A 28 -27.18 -28.25 -50.44
N LEU A 29 -27.25 -29.11 -49.41
CA LEU A 29 -28.26 -30.16 -49.08
C LEU A 29 -28.08 -30.69 -47.61
N GLY A 30 -29.17 -31.11 -46.95
CA GLY A 30 -29.30 -31.50 -45.52
C GLY A 30 -28.84 -32.93 -45.13
N PRO A 31 -29.44 -33.66 -44.13
CA PRO A 31 -30.70 -33.40 -43.40
C PRO A 31 -30.67 -33.53 -41.85
N ALA A 32 -31.69 -32.91 -41.26
CA ALA A 32 -32.40 -33.18 -39.99
C ALA A 32 -31.87 -34.21 -38.97
N ARG A 33 -31.72 -33.74 -37.72
CA ARG A 33 -32.28 -34.43 -36.54
C ARG A 33 -33.12 -33.45 -35.71
N ARG A 34 -34.42 -33.77 -35.61
CA ARG A 34 -35.38 -33.19 -34.67
C ARG A 34 -34.87 -33.38 -33.25
N ILE A 35 -34.67 -32.29 -32.51
CA ILE A 35 -34.73 -32.31 -31.06
C ILE A 35 -36.20 -32.07 -30.70
N VAL A 36 -36.88 -33.14 -30.30
CA VAL A 36 -38.13 -33.03 -29.53
C VAL A 36 -37.71 -32.79 -28.09
N LEU A 37 -37.75 -31.53 -27.65
CA LEU A 37 -37.82 -31.23 -26.22
C LEU A 37 -39.31 -31.11 -25.89
N SER A 38 -39.87 -32.16 -25.31
CA SER A 38 -41.12 -32.05 -24.56
C SER A 38 -40.83 -31.19 -23.32
N LEU A 39 -41.24 -29.94 -23.38
CA LEU A 39 -41.46 -29.12 -22.19
C LEU A 39 -42.79 -29.55 -21.58
N ASP A 40 -42.74 -30.45 -20.62
CA ASP A 40 -43.86 -30.67 -19.70
C ASP A 40 -43.57 -30.02 -18.34
N THR A 41 -44.53 -29.17 -17.97
CA THR A 41 -44.83 -28.51 -16.69
C THR A 41 -44.22 -27.13 -16.37
N PRO A 42 -45.07 -26.08 -16.32
CA PRO A 42 -44.76 -24.77 -15.75
C PRO A 42 -45.14 -24.75 -14.25
N CYS A 43 -44.32 -25.32 -13.36
CA CYS A 43 -44.66 -25.35 -11.91
C CYS A 43 -43.49 -25.05 -10.95
N GLY A 44 -42.24 -24.91 -11.41
CA GLY A 44 -41.09 -24.80 -10.51
C GLY A 44 -40.94 -23.45 -9.78
N LEU A 45 -41.12 -22.33 -10.49
CA LEU A 45 -40.82 -21.00 -9.94
C LEU A 45 -41.92 -20.50 -8.99
N THR A 46 -43.18 -20.74 -9.35
CA THR A 46 -44.35 -20.34 -8.55
C THR A 46 -44.47 -21.15 -7.26
N ALA A 47 -44.05 -22.43 -7.27
CA ALA A 47 -44.00 -23.27 -6.08
C ALA A 47 -42.87 -22.87 -5.12
N ARG A 48 -41.69 -22.51 -5.64
CA ARG A 48 -40.55 -22.04 -4.82
C ARG A 48 -40.80 -20.67 -4.19
N VAL A 49 -41.44 -19.76 -4.90
CA VAL A 49 -41.84 -18.45 -4.36
C VAL A 49 -42.99 -18.58 -3.35
N ARG A 50 -43.96 -19.49 -3.57
CA ARG A 50 -45.00 -19.82 -2.57
C ARG A 50 -44.41 -20.49 -1.32
N ALA A 51 -43.45 -21.38 -1.46
CA ALA A 51 -42.76 -22.02 -0.33
C ALA A 51 -42.00 -20.98 0.50
N LEU A 52 -41.27 -20.05 -0.13
CA LEU A 52 -40.56 -18.98 0.56
C LEU A 52 -41.53 -18.01 1.29
N LEU A 53 -42.65 -17.65 0.67
CA LEU A 53 -43.69 -16.81 1.27
C LEU A 53 -44.43 -17.52 2.42
N LEU A 54 -44.59 -18.84 2.35
CA LEU A 54 -45.11 -19.67 3.44
C LEU A 54 -44.14 -19.75 4.61
N THR A 55 -42.84 -19.89 4.36
CA THR A 55 -41.80 -19.88 5.41
C THR A 55 -41.71 -18.51 6.11
N VAL A 56 -41.83 -17.41 5.36
CA VAL A 56 -41.86 -16.05 5.95
C VAL A 56 -43.13 -15.82 6.77
N ARG A 57 -44.28 -16.38 6.36
CA ARG A 57 -45.53 -16.31 7.15
C ARG A 57 -45.48 -17.18 8.41
N LEU A 58 -44.91 -18.38 8.34
CA LEU A 58 -44.81 -19.31 9.48
C LEU A 58 -43.86 -18.77 10.56
N VAL A 59 -42.75 -18.14 10.17
CA VAL A 59 -41.82 -17.48 11.11
C VAL A 59 -42.45 -16.23 11.76
N GLN A 60 -43.39 -15.56 11.09
CA GLN A 60 -44.15 -14.46 11.68
C GLN A 60 -45.26 -14.91 12.63
N THR A 61 -45.84 -16.10 12.46
CA THR A 61 -46.87 -16.64 13.36
C THR A 61 -46.30 -17.30 14.60
N ASP A 62 -45.18 -18.04 14.50
CA ASP A 62 -44.59 -18.74 15.64
C ASP A 62 -43.84 -17.82 16.62
N HIS A 63 -43.37 -16.65 16.16
CA HIS A 63 -42.69 -15.67 17.03
C HIS A 63 -43.62 -14.65 17.71
N VAL A 64 -44.93 -14.70 17.47
CA VAL A 64 -45.91 -13.84 18.15
C VAL A 64 -46.45 -14.48 19.45
N GLU A 65 -46.28 -15.80 19.64
CA GLU A 65 -46.81 -16.48 20.83
C GLU A 65 -45.78 -16.76 21.93
N GLN A 66 -44.47 -16.58 21.70
CA GLN A 66 -43.46 -16.85 22.74
C GLN A 66 -42.33 -15.81 22.77
N HIS A 67 -42.31 -15.04 23.87
CA HIS A 67 -41.27 -14.14 24.41
C HIS A 67 -41.25 -12.64 24.04
N GLU A 68 -41.13 -11.84 25.12
CA GLU A 68 -40.99 -10.39 25.21
C GLU A 68 -39.64 -9.91 24.65
N HIS A 69 -39.58 -9.39 23.41
CA HIS A 69 -38.79 -8.19 23.05
C HIS A 69 -38.85 -7.88 21.53
N PRO A 70 -39.45 -6.75 21.10
CA PRO A 70 -39.75 -6.45 19.69
C PRO A 70 -38.55 -6.05 18.80
N ARG A 71 -37.32 -5.97 19.33
CA ARG A 71 -36.14 -5.50 18.57
C ARG A 71 -35.37 -6.62 17.84
N LYS A 72 -35.46 -7.88 18.28
CA LYS A 72 -34.77 -9.01 17.62
C LYS A 72 -35.53 -9.55 16.40
N ALA A 73 -36.87 -9.60 16.46
CA ALA A 73 -37.70 -10.04 15.33
C ALA A 73 -37.53 -9.15 14.08
N ASN A 74 -37.48 -7.82 14.27
CA ASN A 74 -37.27 -6.86 13.20
C ASN A 74 -35.87 -6.96 12.53
N PHE A 75 -34.86 -7.44 13.26
CA PHE A 75 -33.52 -7.65 12.72
C PHE A 75 -33.46 -8.91 11.83
N VAL A 76 -34.07 -10.01 12.28
CA VAL A 76 -34.11 -11.28 11.54
C VAL A 76 -34.93 -11.16 10.26
N SER A 77 -36.09 -10.47 10.30
CA SER A 77 -36.89 -10.22 9.10
C SER A 77 -36.17 -9.33 8.07
N ARG A 78 -35.34 -8.37 8.52
CA ARG A 78 -34.51 -7.54 7.61
C ARG A 78 -33.40 -8.35 6.93
N GLN A 79 -32.74 -9.24 7.66
CA GLN A 79 -31.68 -10.09 7.12
C GLN A 79 -32.21 -11.12 6.11
N LEU A 80 -33.38 -11.70 6.37
CA LEU A 80 -34.05 -12.62 5.43
C LEU A 80 -34.55 -11.91 4.16
N ALA A 81 -35.02 -10.67 4.27
CA ALA A 81 -35.44 -9.88 3.10
C ALA A 81 -34.24 -9.47 2.22
N LEU A 82 -33.08 -9.18 2.81
CA LEU A 82 -31.84 -8.88 2.09
C LEU A 82 -31.26 -10.13 1.41
N ALA A 83 -31.24 -11.27 2.10
CA ALA A 83 -30.81 -12.55 1.51
C ALA A 83 -31.70 -13.01 0.35
N ALA A 84 -33.01 -12.73 0.40
CA ALA A 84 -33.93 -13.00 -0.70
C ALA A 84 -33.73 -12.04 -1.89
N LEU A 85 -33.27 -10.81 -1.65
CA LEU A 85 -32.96 -9.84 -2.70
C LEU A 85 -31.68 -10.25 -3.44
N ASP A 86 -30.65 -10.68 -2.71
CA ASP A 86 -29.38 -11.15 -3.26
C ASP A 86 -29.56 -12.41 -4.12
N LEU A 87 -30.42 -13.35 -3.70
CA LEU A 87 -30.73 -14.56 -4.48
C LEU A 87 -31.47 -14.27 -5.80
N VAL A 88 -32.22 -13.17 -5.87
CA VAL A 88 -32.94 -12.75 -7.08
C VAL A 88 -32.02 -12.01 -8.05
N THR A 89 -30.98 -11.34 -7.55
CA THR A 89 -30.02 -10.60 -8.38
C THR A 89 -28.94 -11.46 -9.03
N ASP A 90 -28.67 -12.67 -8.50
CA ASP A 90 -27.49 -13.48 -8.88
C ASP A 90 -27.78 -14.71 -9.76
N HIS A 91 -28.95 -14.81 -10.40
CA HIS A 91 -29.28 -16.00 -11.21
C HIS A 91 -28.73 -15.93 -12.67
N PRO A 92 -28.18 -17.03 -13.25
CA PRO A 92 -27.39 -17.00 -14.50
C PRO A 92 -28.18 -16.88 -15.82
N LEU A 93 -29.42 -16.36 -15.82
CA LEU A 93 -30.24 -16.24 -17.04
C LEU A 93 -30.16 -14.87 -17.74
N ARG A 94 -29.22 -14.00 -17.34
CA ARG A 94 -28.99 -12.71 -18.01
C ARG A 94 -28.38 -12.82 -19.41
N GLN A 95 -27.81 -13.96 -19.79
CA GLN A 95 -27.08 -14.10 -21.06
C GLN A 95 -27.88 -14.66 -22.24
N THR A 96 -29.15 -15.06 -22.07
CA THR A 96 -29.99 -15.52 -23.19
C THR A 96 -31.07 -14.52 -23.61
N TRP A 97 -31.10 -13.32 -23.05
CA TRP A 97 -32.08 -12.27 -23.37
C TRP A 97 -31.38 -11.04 -23.99
N CYS A 98 -30.82 -11.22 -25.17
CA CYS A 98 -30.50 -10.12 -26.08
C CYS A 98 -31.27 -10.31 -27.38
N GLY A 99 -32.49 -9.75 -27.41
CA GLY A 99 -33.36 -9.74 -28.57
C GLY A 99 -34.70 -9.08 -28.25
N SER A 100 -34.75 -7.75 -28.44
CA SER A 100 -35.93 -6.87 -28.46
C SER A 100 -36.80 -6.70 -27.19
N ASP A 101 -36.93 -5.43 -26.80
CA ASP A 101 -38.01 -4.74 -26.06
C ASP A 101 -38.54 -5.27 -24.70
N SER A 102 -37.99 -4.63 -23.65
CA SER A 102 -38.53 -4.36 -22.30
C SER A 102 -38.72 -5.52 -21.30
N PRO A 103 -37.92 -5.51 -20.21
CA PRO A 103 -38.29 -6.13 -18.94
C PRO A 103 -38.17 -5.10 -17.80
N SER A 104 -39.08 -4.12 -17.74
CA SER A 104 -39.07 -3.10 -16.66
C SER A 104 -40.22 -3.22 -15.66
N SER A 105 -41.29 -3.98 -15.92
CA SER A 105 -42.49 -4.02 -15.05
C SER A 105 -42.42 -5.06 -13.92
N THR A 106 -41.83 -6.24 -14.17
CA THR A 106 -41.78 -7.34 -13.19
C THR A 106 -40.75 -7.09 -12.09
N LEU A 107 -39.56 -6.60 -12.45
CA LEU A 107 -38.51 -6.25 -11.48
C LEU A 107 -38.94 -5.07 -10.60
N HIS A 108 -39.63 -4.09 -11.18
CA HIS A 108 -40.13 -2.91 -10.46
C HIS A 108 -41.29 -3.25 -9.51
N SER A 109 -42.06 -4.31 -9.80
CA SER A 109 -43.13 -4.83 -8.93
C SER A 109 -42.58 -5.61 -7.74
N ILE A 110 -41.53 -6.41 -7.94
CA ILE A 110 -40.83 -7.13 -6.86
C ILE A 110 -40.11 -6.14 -5.93
N GLN A 111 -39.48 -5.10 -6.51
CA GLN A 111 -38.79 -4.05 -5.75
C GLN A 111 -39.78 -3.17 -4.96
N ARG A 112 -40.98 -2.87 -5.50
CA ARG A 112 -42.06 -2.19 -4.74
C ARG A 112 -42.63 -3.07 -3.62
N LEU A 113 -42.76 -4.38 -3.84
CA LEU A 113 -43.24 -5.30 -2.81
C LEU A 113 -42.26 -5.36 -1.62
N CYS A 114 -40.95 -5.46 -1.89
CA CYS A 114 -39.89 -5.47 -0.87
C CYS A 114 -39.73 -4.12 -0.15
N LEU A 115 -39.95 -2.99 -0.83
CA LEU A 115 -39.89 -1.66 -0.21
C LEU A 115 -41.14 -1.35 0.64
N SER A 116 -42.30 -1.91 0.31
CA SER A 116 -43.53 -1.75 1.11
C SER A 116 -43.46 -2.45 2.47
N THR A 117 -42.71 -3.55 2.58
CA THR A 117 -42.45 -4.27 3.84
C THR A 117 -41.41 -3.61 4.74
N LEU A 118 -40.62 -2.65 4.22
CA LEU A 118 -39.51 -2.01 4.94
C LEU A 118 -39.84 -0.64 5.57
N GLY A 119 -41.06 -0.12 5.39
CA GLY A 119 -41.62 0.97 6.21
C GLY A 119 -40.88 2.31 6.19
N THR A 120 -40.18 2.65 5.10
CA THR A 120 -39.49 3.95 4.97
C THR A 120 -40.17 4.83 3.90
N LYS A 121 -40.81 5.92 4.33
CA LYS A 121 -41.24 7.01 3.44
C LYS A 121 -40.01 7.87 3.07
N VAL A 122 -39.71 7.98 1.79
CA VAL A 122 -38.75 8.96 1.25
C VAL A 122 -39.54 9.93 0.35
N VAL A 123 -39.46 11.22 0.69
CA VAL A 123 -40.00 12.35 -0.08
C VAL A 123 -38.95 12.78 -1.12
N PRO A 124 -39.30 13.08 -2.38
CA PRO A 124 -38.33 13.49 -3.38
C PRO A 124 -38.11 15.01 -3.37
N PRO A 125 -36.91 15.53 -3.74
CA PRO A 125 -36.76 16.93 -4.13
C PRO A 125 -37.01 17.09 -5.63
N VAL A 126 -37.68 18.19 -5.99
CA VAL A 126 -37.90 18.66 -7.36
C VAL A 126 -37.12 19.96 -7.56
N ASP A 127 -36.56 20.08 -8.77
CA ASP A 127 -35.79 21.19 -9.33
C ASP A 127 -36.51 22.55 -9.36
N SER A 128 -35.69 23.61 -9.39
CA SER A 128 -35.66 24.69 -10.40
C SER A 128 -35.39 26.10 -9.84
N ALA A 129 -34.46 26.81 -10.49
CA ALA A 129 -34.12 28.23 -10.33
C ALA A 129 -35.20 29.16 -10.94
N PRO A 130 -34.98 30.46 -11.23
CA PRO A 130 -34.29 31.58 -10.55
C PRO A 130 -35.23 32.82 -10.39
N ALA A 131 -34.86 33.87 -9.63
CA ALA A 131 -35.25 35.27 -9.95
C ALA A 131 -34.64 36.32 -8.99
N ARG A 132 -34.43 37.51 -9.58
CA ARG A 132 -33.79 38.73 -9.08
C ARG A 132 -34.73 39.63 -8.25
N THR A 133 -34.07 40.63 -7.64
CA THR A 133 -34.39 42.07 -7.53
C THR A 133 -35.18 42.65 -6.34
N LEU A 134 -34.53 43.68 -5.76
CA LEU A 134 -35.05 44.98 -5.27
C LEU A 134 -35.82 44.94 -3.93
N THR A 135 -35.37 45.58 -2.84
CA THR A 135 -35.35 47.05 -2.64
C THR A 135 -34.92 47.37 -1.19
N VAL A 136 -34.26 48.51 -1.04
CA VAL A 136 -33.98 49.29 0.20
C VAL A 136 -35.23 50.15 0.46
N PRO A 137 -35.64 50.49 1.71
CA PRO A 137 -35.14 51.73 2.33
C PRO A 137 -35.08 51.82 3.86
N SER A 138 -33.92 52.32 4.33
CA SER A 138 -33.77 53.59 5.07
C SER A 138 -33.96 53.68 6.60
N GLN A 139 -33.11 54.58 7.13
CA GLN A 139 -33.18 55.38 8.37
C GLN A 139 -32.71 54.70 9.66
N SER A 140 -31.98 55.34 10.57
CA SER A 140 -31.19 56.59 10.58
C SER A 140 -30.56 56.70 11.98
N ALA A 141 -29.40 57.35 12.02
CA ALA A 141 -28.92 58.23 13.11
C ALA A 141 -28.49 57.62 14.46
N ALA A 142 -27.22 57.88 14.77
CA ALA A 142 -26.73 58.59 15.96
C ALA A 142 -25.58 57.84 16.68
N GLY A 143 -24.34 58.31 16.47
CA GLY A 143 -23.38 58.41 17.58
C GLY A 143 -23.70 59.66 18.42
N PRO A 144 -22.83 60.11 19.35
CA PRO A 144 -21.46 59.65 19.62
C PRO A 144 -21.05 59.63 21.12
N ALA A 145 -19.77 59.32 21.34
CA ALA A 145 -18.87 59.86 22.37
C ALA A 145 -18.91 59.31 23.82
N GLY A 146 -17.70 59.14 24.38
CA GLY A 146 -17.46 59.44 25.80
C GLY A 146 -16.58 58.49 26.62
N LEU A 147 -15.26 58.63 26.47
CA LEU A 147 -14.20 58.55 27.50
C LEU A 147 -14.62 58.30 28.98
N TYR A 148 -13.97 57.35 29.67
CA TYR A 148 -12.93 57.58 30.71
C TYR A 148 -12.57 56.31 31.54
N SER A 149 -11.29 55.96 31.46
CA SER A 149 -10.31 55.49 32.47
C SER A 149 -10.65 54.65 33.73
N LEU A 150 -9.77 53.66 33.93
CA LEU A 150 -8.96 53.34 35.14
C LEU A 150 -9.67 52.96 36.46
N ARG A 151 -9.50 51.68 36.86
CA ARG A 151 -8.73 51.36 38.07
C ARG A 151 -8.31 49.88 38.14
N ALA A 152 -7.06 49.71 38.52
CA ALA A 152 -6.37 48.46 38.79
C ALA A 152 -6.81 47.80 40.10
N GLN A 153 -6.72 46.47 40.17
CA GLN A 153 -6.27 45.69 41.33
C GLN A 153 -6.05 44.23 40.86
N GLY A 154 -4.78 43.78 40.83
CA GLY A 154 -4.46 42.37 41.09
C GLY A 154 -4.37 42.14 42.61
N PRO A 155 -3.86 41.00 43.12
CA PRO A 155 -3.36 39.80 42.43
C PRO A 155 -3.91 38.48 43.02
N ALA A 156 -3.64 37.33 42.39
CA ALA A 156 -3.16 36.09 43.05
C ALA A 156 -3.10 34.88 42.09
N TYR A 157 -1.91 34.31 42.06
CA TYR A 157 -1.46 32.97 41.68
C TYR A 157 -2.50 31.82 41.70
N GLN A 158 -2.39 30.92 40.71
CA GLN A 158 -1.95 29.52 40.90
C GLN A 158 -1.80 28.78 39.56
N THR A 159 -0.58 28.36 39.26
CA THR A 159 -0.21 27.34 38.27
C THR A 159 0.27 26.09 39.02
N PRO A 160 -0.06 24.86 38.58
CA PRO A 160 0.64 23.67 39.04
C PRO A 160 1.68 23.21 38.00
N LEU A 161 2.92 23.09 38.48
CA LEU A 161 4.02 22.34 37.87
C LEU A 161 3.97 20.89 38.37
N CYS A 162 4.23 19.93 37.48
CA CYS A 162 4.71 18.60 37.84
C CYS A 162 6.05 18.34 37.12
N LEU A 163 7.07 18.08 37.92
CA LEU A 163 8.43 17.65 37.56
C LEU A 163 8.68 16.29 38.22
N HIS A 164 9.27 15.35 37.49
CA HIS A 164 10.01 14.19 38.00
C HIS A 164 11.45 14.33 37.47
N SER A 165 12.42 14.75 38.28
CA SER A 165 13.27 13.97 39.22
C SER A 165 14.49 13.30 38.56
N LEU A 166 15.67 13.87 38.80
CA LEU A 166 16.99 13.20 38.85
C LEU A 166 17.78 13.77 40.04
N PRO A 167 18.60 12.97 40.77
CA PRO A 167 19.16 13.35 42.07
C PRO A 167 20.55 14.03 42.00
N PRO A 168 21.00 14.66 43.10
CA PRO A 168 22.18 15.54 43.16
C PRO A 168 23.41 14.88 43.83
N ASP A 169 24.61 15.45 43.62
CA ASP A 169 25.55 15.77 44.71
C ASP A 169 26.79 16.59 44.27
N ILE A 170 27.00 17.73 44.97
CA ILE A 170 28.23 18.30 45.60
C ILE A 170 29.48 18.51 44.71
N GLY A 171 30.17 19.67 44.65
CA GLY A 171 30.06 20.94 45.37
C GLY A 171 31.22 21.93 45.03
N VAL A 172 30.88 23.22 44.92
CA VAL A 172 31.52 24.41 45.54
C VAL A 172 33.07 24.55 45.55
N LYS A 173 33.65 25.57 44.86
CA LYS A 173 34.17 26.86 45.44
C LYS A 173 34.99 27.77 44.46
N LYS A 174 34.64 29.07 44.48
CA LYS A 174 35.36 30.37 44.27
C LYS A 174 36.85 30.38 43.81
N VAL A 175 37.32 31.34 43.01
CA VAL A 175 37.78 32.74 43.34
C VAL A 175 38.15 33.40 41.97
N LEU A 176 37.65 34.55 41.47
CA LEU A 176 37.71 35.98 41.84
C LEU A 176 39.13 36.60 41.92
N LEU A 177 39.62 37.22 40.83
CA LEU A 177 40.60 38.31 40.91
C LEU A 177 40.52 39.27 39.71
N LEU A 178 40.33 40.54 40.07
CA LEU A 178 40.19 41.75 39.26
C LEU A 178 41.44 42.08 38.43
N GLY A 179 41.23 42.86 37.37
CA GLY A 179 42.27 43.37 36.50
C GLY A 179 43.13 44.49 37.08
N LEU A 180 44.09 44.92 36.27
CA LEU A 180 44.68 46.27 36.18
C LEU A 180 45.69 46.27 35.01
N LEU A 181 45.80 47.43 34.34
CA LEU A 181 46.64 47.80 33.19
C LEU A 181 46.03 47.42 31.82
N GLY A 182 45.49 48.32 31.00
CA GLY A 182 45.75 49.76 30.86
C GLY A 182 46.67 50.00 29.65
N GLU A 183 46.24 50.93 28.79
CA GLU A 183 46.69 51.31 27.44
C GLU A 183 48.19 51.53 27.18
N GLU A 184 48.50 51.81 25.89
CA GLU A 184 49.79 52.03 25.19
C GLU A 184 50.38 50.72 24.60
N VAL A 185 50.44 50.50 23.29
CA VAL A 185 51.30 51.20 22.31
C VAL A 185 50.69 51.14 20.89
N ARG A 186 50.48 52.30 20.26
CA ARG A 186 50.42 52.45 18.79
C ARG A 186 51.80 52.93 18.29
N ASN A 187 52.25 52.34 17.18
CA ASN A 187 53.40 52.68 16.32
C ASN A 187 54.81 52.26 16.77
N VAL A 188 55.40 51.25 16.11
CA VAL A 188 56.70 51.25 15.38
C VAL A 188 56.79 49.93 14.56
N PRO A 189 57.31 49.94 13.30
CA PRO A 189 57.26 48.80 12.38
C PRO A 189 58.51 47.90 12.41
N SER A 190 58.33 46.69 11.87
CA SER A 190 59.34 45.72 11.40
C SER A 190 60.14 44.93 12.44
N LEU A 191 60.34 43.64 12.09
CA LEU A 191 61.08 42.56 12.77
C LEU A 191 60.29 41.74 13.79
N PHE A 192 59.65 40.65 13.34
CA PHE A 192 59.59 39.36 14.06
C PHE A 192 58.99 38.30 13.12
N SER A 193 59.83 37.53 12.40
CA SER A 193 59.35 36.40 11.54
C SER A 193 59.63 35.00 12.12
N SER A 194 60.06 34.88 13.38
CA SER A 194 60.50 33.57 13.92
C SER A 194 59.84 33.13 15.24
N HIS A 195 58.81 33.82 15.75
CA HIS A 195 58.16 33.45 17.04
C HIS A 195 56.66 33.16 16.97
N VAL A 196 56.04 33.23 15.78
CA VAL A 196 54.58 33.01 15.65
C VAL A 196 54.20 31.52 15.62
N THR A 197 55.11 30.63 15.21
CA THR A 197 54.82 29.19 15.09
C THR A 197 54.63 28.48 16.44
N THR A 198 55.24 29.00 17.52
CA THR A 198 55.23 28.34 18.84
C THR A 198 54.05 28.76 19.72
N HIS A 199 53.47 29.95 19.50
CA HIS A 199 52.26 30.39 20.23
C HIS A 199 50.96 29.78 19.71
N ILE A 200 50.91 29.39 18.43
CA ILE A 200 49.72 28.76 17.82
C ILE A 200 49.51 27.32 18.33
N HIS A 201 50.59 26.58 18.64
CA HIS A 201 50.47 25.25 19.26
C HIS A 201 49.94 25.29 20.71
N LEU A 202 50.14 26.39 21.43
CA LEU A 202 49.66 26.55 22.82
C LEU A 202 48.20 27.03 22.90
N LEU A 203 47.73 27.83 21.93
CA LEU A 203 46.32 28.22 21.83
C LEU A 203 45.41 27.06 21.38
N GLY A 204 45.90 26.18 20.50
CA GLY A 204 45.19 24.95 20.12
C GLY A 204 44.97 23.97 21.28
N PHE A 205 45.77 24.04 22.35
CA PHE A 205 45.67 23.15 23.51
C PHE A 205 44.73 23.67 24.61
N ARG A 206 44.42 24.98 24.64
CA ARG A 206 43.51 25.58 25.64
C ARG A 206 42.02 25.56 25.23
N LEU A 207 41.72 25.38 23.95
CA LEU A 207 40.33 25.30 23.43
C LEU A 207 39.70 23.89 23.58
N ALA A 208 40.42 22.90 24.12
CA ALA A 208 39.99 21.51 24.21
C ALA A 208 39.38 21.11 25.58
N THR A 209 38.66 22.01 26.26
CA THR A 209 38.04 21.72 27.58
C THR A 209 36.52 21.91 27.63
N GLY A 210 35.83 21.68 26.51
CA GLY A 210 34.37 21.47 26.46
C GLY A 210 34.04 20.12 25.80
N PRO A 211 33.11 19.31 26.34
CA PRO A 211 32.88 17.97 25.81
C PRO A 211 32.14 18.01 24.47
N GLN A 212 32.68 17.27 23.49
CA GLN A 212 32.05 16.80 22.26
C GLN A 212 31.40 17.85 21.33
N ARG A 213 32.20 18.61 20.56
CA ARG A 213 31.76 19.22 19.27
C ARG A 213 32.86 19.74 18.32
N TYR A 214 34.16 19.68 18.66
CA TYR A 214 35.21 20.49 18.00
C TYR A 214 36.29 19.71 17.21
N GLY A 215 35.91 18.70 16.42
CA GLY A 215 36.86 18.05 15.49
C GLY A 215 37.22 18.92 14.27
N LEU A 216 36.30 19.79 13.84
CA LEU A 216 36.42 20.50 12.57
C LEU A 216 37.41 21.68 12.63
N VAL A 217 37.45 22.41 13.76
CA VAL A 217 38.24 23.65 13.93
C VAL A 217 39.75 23.38 13.89
N ALA A 218 40.23 22.26 14.46
CA ALA A 218 41.65 21.90 14.43
C ALA A 218 42.15 21.63 12.99
N ASP A 219 41.32 21.02 12.17
CA ASP A 219 41.68 20.58 10.82
C ASP A 219 41.45 21.63 9.73
N THR A 220 40.48 22.55 9.90
CA THR A 220 40.36 23.77 9.09
C THR A 220 41.47 24.75 9.43
N ASN A 221 41.82 24.93 10.70
CA ASN A 221 42.95 25.77 11.11
C ASN A 221 44.29 25.28 10.52
N THR A 222 44.47 23.97 10.35
CA THR A 222 45.68 23.42 9.71
C THR A 222 45.76 23.70 8.20
N ALA A 223 44.63 23.78 7.51
CA ALA A 223 44.58 24.17 6.09
C ALA A 223 44.68 25.69 5.92
N LEU A 224 43.97 26.45 6.75
CA LEU A 224 43.95 27.92 6.75
C LEU A 224 45.29 28.51 7.20
N SER A 225 46.02 27.88 8.13
CA SER A 225 47.38 28.29 8.51
C SER A 225 48.39 28.20 7.36
N LYS A 226 48.21 27.28 6.41
CA LYS A 226 49.02 27.23 5.17
C LYS A 226 48.62 28.29 4.14
N LEU A 227 47.39 28.80 4.24
CA LEU A 227 46.86 29.89 3.41
C LEU A 227 47.14 31.27 3.99
N TRP A 228 47.51 31.33 5.28
CA TRP A 228 47.77 32.56 6.02
C TRP A 228 48.71 33.54 5.32
N PRO A 229 49.84 33.12 4.72
CA PRO A 229 50.73 34.04 4.02
C PRO A 229 50.11 34.68 2.78
N LEU A 230 49.10 34.04 2.17
CA LEU A 230 48.38 34.54 0.99
C LEU A 230 47.25 35.50 1.36
N LEU A 231 46.64 35.31 2.53
CA LEU A 231 45.54 36.16 3.04
C LEU A 231 46.03 37.48 3.64
N VAL A 232 47.28 37.56 4.08
CA VAL A 232 47.90 38.78 4.64
C VAL A 232 48.35 39.76 3.55
N ILE A 233 48.21 39.43 2.27
CA ILE A 233 48.63 40.31 1.18
C ILE A 233 47.59 41.41 0.99
N ASP A 234 47.84 42.56 1.61
CA ASP A 234 47.07 43.82 1.58
C ASP A 234 47.06 44.52 0.19
N ARG A 235 47.18 43.74 -0.89
CA ARG A 235 47.14 44.23 -2.27
C ARG A 235 46.10 43.45 -3.06
N ASN A 236 44.95 44.08 -3.28
CA ASN A 236 43.89 43.69 -4.22
C ASN A 236 44.39 43.71 -5.67
N THR A 237 45.43 42.93 -5.98
CA THR A 237 45.75 42.60 -7.38
C THR A 237 44.97 41.33 -7.73
N ASP A 238 44.40 41.31 -8.94
CA ASP A 238 43.62 40.16 -9.43
C ASP A 238 44.37 38.82 -9.31
N GLU A 239 45.70 38.86 -9.44
CA GLU A 239 46.58 37.71 -9.27
C GLU A 239 46.58 37.14 -7.83
N ASN A 240 46.57 38.01 -6.81
CA ASN A 240 46.56 37.58 -5.41
C ASN A 240 45.19 37.00 -5.04
N VAL A 241 44.11 37.65 -5.48
CA VAL A 241 42.73 37.18 -5.30
C VAL A 241 42.58 35.78 -5.90
N LYS A 242 43.03 35.60 -7.14
CA LYS A 242 43.01 34.32 -7.82
C LYS A 242 43.84 33.27 -7.10
N ALA A 243 45.04 33.63 -6.61
CA ALA A 243 45.87 32.71 -5.84
C ALA A 243 45.19 32.25 -4.53
N VAL A 244 44.47 33.15 -3.84
CA VAL A 244 43.68 32.80 -2.64
C VAL A 244 42.54 31.85 -3.01
N ILE A 245 41.77 32.16 -4.05
CA ILE A 245 40.65 31.32 -4.53
C ILE A 245 41.16 29.94 -4.93
N ASP A 246 42.22 29.86 -5.73
CA ASP A 246 42.82 28.60 -6.20
C ASP A 246 43.34 27.77 -5.02
N ALA A 247 43.94 28.43 -4.03
CA ALA A 247 44.46 27.74 -2.86
C ALA A 247 43.33 27.25 -1.93
N LEU A 248 42.24 28.00 -1.78
CA LEU A 248 41.02 27.56 -1.07
C LEU A 248 40.34 26.40 -1.82
N ASN A 249 40.12 26.53 -3.12
CA ASN A 249 39.56 25.48 -3.97
C ASN A 249 40.37 24.18 -3.85
N LYS A 250 41.69 24.27 -4.06
CA LYS A 250 42.59 23.10 -4.04
C LYS A 250 42.68 22.43 -2.68
N ASN A 251 42.71 23.19 -1.59
CA ASN A 251 42.97 22.62 -0.25
C ASN A 251 41.71 22.27 0.53
N ILE A 252 40.62 23.00 0.32
CA ILE A 252 39.36 22.80 1.05
C ILE A 252 38.41 21.97 0.18
N ILE A 253 38.06 22.46 -1.02
CA ILE A 253 37.03 21.84 -1.83
C ILE A 253 37.52 20.51 -2.42
N THR A 254 38.62 20.53 -3.18
CA THR A 254 39.05 19.34 -3.94
C THR A 254 39.56 18.20 -3.05
N LYS A 255 40.23 18.50 -1.94
CA LYS A 255 40.87 17.47 -1.10
C LYS A 255 39.97 16.90 -0.01
N LYS A 256 39.09 17.71 0.59
CA LYS A 256 38.31 17.32 1.77
C LYS A 256 36.82 17.23 1.51
N ILE A 257 36.28 18.11 0.68
CA ILE A 257 34.82 18.15 0.44
C ILE A 257 34.44 17.15 -0.65
N SER A 258 35.24 17.05 -1.72
CA SER A 258 34.98 16.08 -2.80
C SER A 258 35.09 14.62 -2.36
N SER A 259 35.73 14.32 -1.22
CA SER A 259 35.79 12.96 -0.67
C SER A 259 34.56 12.57 0.15
N ILE A 260 33.67 13.51 0.45
CA ILE A 260 32.42 13.25 1.16
C ILE A 260 31.38 12.79 0.13
N THR A 261 30.99 11.50 0.21
CA THR A 261 29.96 10.91 -0.68
C THR A 261 28.54 11.36 -0.32
N ASP A 262 28.33 11.77 0.93
CA ASP A 262 27.06 12.26 1.46
C ASP A 262 26.86 13.74 1.09
N ILE A 263 25.88 14.01 0.22
CA ILE A 263 25.58 15.34 -0.32
C ILE A 263 25.18 16.31 0.79
N ASP A 264 24.39 15.87 1.78
CA ASP A 264 23.90 16.74 2.84
C ASP A 264 25.02 17.22 3.75
N LYS A 265 25.93 16.30 4.13
CA LYS A 265 27.13 16.65 4.92
C LYS A 265 28.05 17.61 4.17
N ARG A 266 28.15 17.48 2.86
CA ARG A 266 28.92 18.39 2.01
C ARG A 266 28.33 19.81 2.04
N HIS A 267 27.02 19.96 1.90
CA HIS A 267 26.36 21.27 2.01
C HIS A 267 26.51 21.88 3.40
N GLU A 268 26.36 21.08 4.46
CA GLU A 268 26.56 21.54 5.84
C GLU A 268 27.98 22.13 6.06
N LEU A 269 29.00 21.46 5.53
CA LEU A 269 30.38 21.93 5.63
C LEU A 269 30.62 23.22 4.83
N LEU A 270 30.06 23.32 3.63
CA LEU A 270 30.17 24.53 2.81
C LEU A 270 29.46 25.73 3.44
N ARG A 271 28.29 25.53 4.07
CA ARG A 271 27.63 26.56 4.90
C ARG A 271 28.56 27.07 6.00
N LYS A 272 29.21 26.16 6.72
CA LYS A 272 30.11 26.50 7.84
C LYS A 272 31.31 27.30 7.35
N ILE A 273 31.89 26.90 6.23
CA ILE A 273 32.99 27.63 5.59
C ILE A 273 32.54 29.02 5.17
N HIS A 274 31.40 29.14 4.49
CA HIS A 274 30.87 30.43 4.06
C HIS A 274 30.65 31.37 5.24
N PHE A 275 29.92 30.91 6.27
CA PHE A 275 29.62 31.73 7.44
C PHE A 275 30.89 32.08 8.23
N PHE A 276 31.85 31.18 8.33
CA PHE A 276 33.16 31.46 8.91
C PHE A 276 33.92 32.58 8.18
N LEU A 277 33.89 32.60 6.85
CA LEU A 277 34.49 33.68 6.05
C LEU A 277 33.78 35.01 6.31
N VAL A 278 32.45 35.02 6.41
CA VAL A 278 31.65 36.20 6.77
C VAL A 278 32.05 36.73 8.14
N LEU A 279 32.15 35.87 9.17
CA LEU A 279 32.52 36.26 10.53
C LEU A 279 33.97 36.80 10.66
N ASN A 280 34.82 36.57 9.66
CA ASN A 280 36.20 37.05 9.64
C ASN A 280 36.43 38.07 8.50
N SER A 281 35.41 38.89 8.22
CA SER A 281 35.48 39.97 7.23
C SER A 281 35.34 41.34 7.89
N ASP A 282 35.77 42.39 7.18
CA ASP A 282 35.75 43.79 7.61
C ASP A 282 34.32 44.36 7.57
N LEU A 283 33.48 43.83 8.47
CA LEU A 283 32.09 44.20 8.66
C LEU A 283 31.96 44.99 9.96
N SER A 284 31.20 46.08 9.94
CA SER A 284 31.05 46.96 11.12
C SER A 284 30.45 46.25 12.32
N MET A 285 29.70 45.18 12.07
CA MET A 285 29.07 44.35 13.07
C MET A 285 30.01 43.33 13.73
N VAL A 286 31.12 42.96 13.08
CA VAL A 286 31.99 41.88 13.59
C VAL A 286 32.58 42.22 14.96
N ASP A 287 32.81 43.50 15.24
CA ASP A 287 33.25 43.95 16.57
C ASP A 287 32.19 43.66 17.66
N GLU A 288 30.90 43.76 17.32
CA GLU A 288 29.80 43.47 18.24
C GLU A 288 29.49 41.96 18.34
N LEU A 289 29.93 41.17 17.34
CA LEU A 289 29.84 39.71 17.31
C LEU A 289 30.84 39.02 18.26
N ILE A 290 31.92 39.70 18.67
CA ILE A 290 32.93 39.14 19.58
C ILE A 290 32.30 38.70 20.91
N ASP A 291 31.25 39.40 21.34
CA ASP A 291 30.53 39.12 22.59
C ASP A 291 29.47 38.01 22.46
N ASP A 292 29.21 37.50 21.26
CA ASP A 292 28.25 36.41 21.03
C ASP A 292 28.78 35.08 21.59
N GLN A 293 27.95 34.39 22.38
CA GLN A 293 28.35 33.14 23.06
C GLN A 293 28.60 31.97 22.09
N ASN A 294 27.92 31.96 20.95
CA ASN A 294 27.96 30.87 19.98
C ASN A 294 29.07 31.08 18.95
N TYR A 295 29.31 32.32 18.52
CA TYR A 295 30.17 32.63 17.37
C TYR A 295 31.30 33.61 17.67
N GLY A 296 31.31 34.30 18.82
CA GLY A 296 32.35 35.29 19.14
C GLY A 296 33.77 34.72 19.14
N HIS A 297 33.92 33.44 19.49
CA HIS A 297 35.20 32.73 19.43
C HIS A 297 35.73 32.45 18.01
N LEU A 298 34.88 32.59 17.00
CA LEU A 298 35.23 32.43 15.58
C LEU A 298 35.48 33.77 14.88
N ALA A 299 35.04 34.89 15.46
CA ALA A 299 35.29 36.22 14.94
C ALA A 299 36.78 36.58 15.12
N ASN A 300 37.37 37.25 14.13
CA ASN A 300 38.76 37.72 14.15
C ASN A 300 39.83 36.65 14.48
N CYS A 301 39.53 35.38 14.19
CA CYS A 301 40.47 34.27 14.41
C CYS A 301 41.39 34.03 13.19
N VAL A 302 41.05 34.60 12.03
CA VAL A 302 41.90 34.66 10.82
C VAL A 302 42.09 36.12 10.40
N PRO A 303 43.02 36.45 9.46
CA PRO A 303 43.19 37.82 8.99
C PRO A 303 41.87 38.29 8.39
N VAL A 304 41.48 39.51 8.75
CA VAL A 304 40.23 40.11 8.33
C VAL A 304 40.21 40.25 6.81
N LEU A 305 39.19 39.68 6.16
CA LEU A 305 38.97 39.81 4.73
C LEU A 305 38.29 41.15 4.44
N SER A 306 38.82 41.91 3.48
CA SER A 306 38.07 43.06 2.97
C SER A 306 36.77 42.59 2.30
N LEU A 307 35.71 43.39 2.36
CA LEU A 307 34.41 43.05 1.74
C LEU A 307 34.52 42.72 0.23
N PRO A 308 35.29 43.46 -0.60
CA PRO A 308 35.50 43.08 -1.99
C PRO A 308 36.14 41.70 -2.13
N LEU A 309 37.17 41.40 -1.32
CA LEU A 309 37.84 40.10 -1.34
C LEU A 309 36.91 38.97 -0.90
N LEU A 310 36.09 39.19 0.13
CA LEU A 310 35.05 38.23 0.54
C LEU A 310 34.14 37.90 -0.65
N MET A 311 33.66 38.91 -1.38
CA MET A 311 32.78 38.69 -2.54
C MET A 311 33.52 37.97 -3.68
N GLU A 312 34.78 38.28 -3.95
CA GLU A 312 35.59 37.51 -4.92
C GLU A 312 35.70 36.03 -4.52
N VAL A 313 35.92 35.75 -3.24
CA VAL A 313 35.98 34.38 -2.71
C VAL A 313 34.62 33.69 -2.80
N VAL A 314 33.53 34.37 -2.45
CA VAL A 314 32.17 33.80 -2.52
C VAL A 314 31.84 33.38 -3.97
N TRP A 315 32.13 34.24 -4.95
CA TRP A 315 31.89 33.91 -6.37
C TRP A 315 32.85 32.84 -6.87
N GLY A 316 34.15 32.98 -6.61
CA GLY A 316 35.18 32.07 -7.09
C GLY A 316 35.07 30.64 -6.52
N LEU A 317 34.46 30.49 -5.35
CA LEU A 317 34.17 29.20 -4.72
C LEU A 317 32.72 28.73 -4.92
N SER A 318 31.91 29.43 -5.72
CA SER A 318 30.49 29.13 -5.95
C SER A 318 29.65 29.04 -4.66
N LEU A 319 29.95 29.91 -3.68
CA LEU A 319 29.25 29.97 -2.38
C LEU A 319 28.02 30.90 -2.37
N LEU A 320 27.57 31.35 -3.54
CA LEU A 320 26.43 32.27 -3.69
C LEU A 320 25.14 31.74 -3.05
N GLU A 321 24.91 30.42 -3.11
CA GLU A 321 23.76 29.78 -2.45
C GLU A 321 23.79 30.00 -0.93
N TYR A 322 24.96 29.92 -0.30
CA TYR A 322 25.11 30.13 1.15
C TYR A 322 25.09 31.61 1.53
N LEU A 323 25.49 32.51 0.61
CA LEU A 323 25.27 33.94 0.79
C LEU A 323 23.77 34.26 0.79
N ALA A 324 23.01 33.66 -0.13
CA ALA A 324 21.55 33.74 -0.16
C ALA A 324 20.93 33.20 1.14
N GLU A 325 21.36 32.04 1.65
CA GLU A 325 20.93 31.53 2.96
C GLU A 325 21.24 32.51 4.11
N THR A 326 22.46 33.07 4.13
CA THR A 326 22.87 34.07 5.13
C THR A 326 21.96 35.31 5.07
N ILE A 327 21.56 35.75 3.88
CA ILE A 327 20.61 36.86 3.70
C ILE A 327 19.22 36.55 4.30
N VAL A 328 18.78 35.29 4.26
CA VAL A 328 17.47 34.90 4.80
C VAL A 328 17.50 34.80 6.32
N PHE A 329 18.58 34.27 6.91
CA PHE A 329 18.60 33.87 8.32
C PHE A 329 19.39 34.78 9.25
N ALA A 330 20.42 35.47 8.75
CA ALA A 330 21.34 36.22 9.61
C ALA A 330 20.73 37.54 10.15
N PRO A 331 21.38 38.21 11.11
CA PRO A 331 20.91 39.49 11.64
C PRO A 331 20.74 40.56 10.56
N PRO A 332 19.70 41.42 10.60
CA PRO A 332 19.39 42.32 9.50
C PRO A 332 20.48 43.34 9.19
N CYS A 333 21.19 43.81 10.22
CA CYS A 333 22.27 44.78 10.04
C CYS A 333 23.47 44.13 9.28
N LEU A 334 23.69 42.80 9.38
CA LEU A 334 24.75 42.07 8.68
C LEU A 334 24.37 41.91 7.20
N ILE A 335 23.10 41.60 6.99
CA ILE A 335 22.52 41.41 5.67
C ILE A 335 22.67 42.69 4.82
N ILE A 336 22.47 43.86 5.42
CA ILE A 336 22.61 45.15 4.70
C ILE A 336 24.04 45.33 4.18
N GLU A 337 25.06 45.15 5.03
CA GLU A 337 26.47 45.30 4.61
C GLU A 337 26.89 44.25 3.56
N LEU A 338 26.46 43.00 3.74
CA LEU A 338 26.72 41.94 2.77
C LEU A 338 26.04 42.20 1.42
N LEU A 339 24.82 42.73 1.43
CA LEU A 339 24.11 43.10 0.19
C LEU A 339 24.74 44.30 -0.50
N ASP A 340 25.21 45.31 0.23
CA ASP A 340 25.95 46.44 -0.33
C ASP A 340 27.25 45.96 -1.01
N ALA A 341 28.00 45.06 -0.35
CA ALA A 341 29.19 44.44 -0.93
C ALA A 341 28.87 43.58 -2.17
N ALA A 342 27.80 42.78 -2.10
CA ALA A 342 27.34 41.94 -3.22
C ALA A 342 26.90 42.80 -4.42
N LEU A 343 26.23 43.93 -4.19
CA LEU A 343 25.85 44.89 -5.22
C LEU A 343 27.07 45.51 -5.91
N ALA A 344 28.10 45.88 -5.13
CA ALA A 344 29.35 46.37 -5.69
C ALA A 344 30.02 45.32 -6.59
N LYS A 345 29.98 44.04 -6.19
CA LYS A 345 30.45 42.92 -7.02
C LYS A 345 29.60 42.74 -8.27
N ILE A 346 28.27 42.77 -8.17
CA ILE A 346 27.35 42.64 -9.31
C ILE A 346 27.60 43.73 -10.36
N ASN A 347 27.89 44.96 -9.94
CA ASN A 347 28.28 46.03 -10.85
C ASN A 347 29.53 45.69 -11.67
N SER A 348 30.47 44.93 -11.11
CA SER A 348 31.71 44.58 -11.79
C SER A 348 31.58 43.37 -12.73
N LEU A 349 30.59 42.50 -12.52
CA LEU A 349 30.36 41.28 -13.32
C LEU A 349 30.00 41.55 -14.79
N GLU A 350 30.21 40.54 -15.63
CA GLU A 350 29.77 40.54 -17.02
C GLU A 350 28.25 40.35 -17.12
N PRO A 351 27.54 41.02 -18.04
CA PRO A 351 26.07 41.00 -18.07
C PRO A 351 25.45 39.60 -18.13
N GLU A 352 26.11 38.65 -18.81
CA GLU A 352 25.65 37.25 -18.90
C GLU A 352 25.62 36.54 -17.54
N SER A 353 26.57 36.86 -16.65
CA SER A 353 26.76 36.21 -15.35
C SER A 353 25.94 36.81 -14.21
N ILE A 354 25.22 37.91 -14.47
CA ILE A 354 24.54 38.69 -13.43
C ILE A 354 23.16 38.13 -13.07
N LEU A 355 22.48 37.47 -14.02
CA LEU A 355 21.06 37.12 -13.87
C LEU A 355 20.77 36.12 -12.74
N GLU A 356 21.66 35.14 -12.54
CA GLU A 356 21.52 34.16 -11.46
C GLU A 356 21.70 34.81 -10.07
N PRO A 357 22.78 35.57 -9.79
CA PRO A 357 22.92 36.36 -8.57
C PRO A 357 21.73 37.27 -8.29
N LEU A 358 21.24 38.00 -9.30
CA LEU A 358 20.09 38.90 -9.12
C LEU A 358 18.86 38.14 -8.62
N ASN A 359 18.55 37.00 -9.24
CA ASN A 359 17.40 36.18 -8.87
C ASN A 359 17.54 35.64 -7.44
N LYS A 360 18.68 35.01 -7.13
CA LYS A 360 18.95 34.40 -5.83
C LYS A 360 18.91 35.42 -4.68
N LEU A 361 19.61 36.54 -4.83
CA LEU A 361 19.69 37.56 -3.78
C LEU A 361 18.36 38.28 -3.59
N SER A 362 17.67 38.63 -4.67
CA SER A 362 16.37 39.31 -4.60
C SER A 362 15.30 38.43 -3.96
N HIS A 363 15.24 37.13 -4.32
CA HIS A 363 14.33 36.19 -3.66
C HIS A 363 14.68 36.00 -2.17
N SER A 364 15.98 35.95 -1.83
CA SER A 364 16.43 35.84 -0.43
C SER A 364 16.06 37.05 0.40
N ILE A 365 16.19 38.26 -0.17
CA ILE A 365 15.71 39.50 0.44
C ILE A 365 14.20 39.43 0.70
N PHE A 366 13.43 38.98 -0.29
CA PHE A 366 11.98 38.86 -0.15
C PHE A 366 11.60 37.91 1.01
N LEU A 367 12.21 36.73 1.07
CA LEU A 367 12.03 35.78 2.17
C LEU A 367 12.42 36.41 3.52
N ARG A 368 13.55 37.11 3.59
CA ARG A 368 13.97 37.77 4.83
C ARG A 368 12.91 38.74 5.31
N VAL A 369 12.38 39.59 4.43
CA VAL A 369 11.35 40.59 4.79
C VAL A 369 10.09 39.93 5.34
N GLN A 370 9.71 38.76 4.83
CA GLN A 370 8.58 37.99 5.38
C GLN A 370 8.82 37.52 6.82
N THR A 371 10.08 37.23 7.19
CA THR A 371 10.44 36.77 8.54
C THR A 371 10.61 37.90 9.57
N LEU A 372 10.81 39.14 9.12
CA LEU A 372 10.98 40.30 10.00
C LEU A 372 9.66 40.70 10.67
N LYS A 373 9.54 40.38 11.96
CA LYS A 373 8.38 40.72 12.81
C LYS A 373 8.31 42.22 13.09
N ASP A 374 7.14 42.84 13.00
CA ASP A 374 6.98 44.30 13.20
C ASP A 374 7.10 44.79 14.66
N SER A 375 7.57 43.95 15.59
CA SER A 375 7.62 44.27 17.02
C SER A 375 8.75 45.21 17.43
N ASP A 376 9.82 45.31 16.64
CA ASP A 376 10.96 46.20 16.93
C ASP A 376 10.86 47.51 16.12
N PRO A 377 10.92 48.69 16.77
CA PRO A 377 10.84 49.98 16.08
C PRO A 377 11.94 50.19 15.02
N ASN A 378 13.13 49.59 15.18
CA ASN A 378 14.22 49.69 14.23
C ASN A 378 13.95 48.91 12.92
N ILE A 379 13.01 47.95 12.95
CA ILE A 379 12.72 47.10 11.78
C ILE A 379 12.13 47.91 10.62
N LYS A 380 11.43 49.01 10.89
CA LYS A 380 10.91 49.87 9.80
C LYS A 380 12.04 50.45 8.95
N TYR A 381 13.10 50.94 9.59
CA TYR A 381 14.26 51.49 8.90
C TYR A 381 15.03 50.40 8.15
N ILE A 382 15.24 49.25 8.80
CA ILE A 382 15.86 48.08 8.18
C ILE A 382 15.09 47.66 6.92
N LYS A 383 13.75 47.57 6.99
CA LYS A 383 12.90 47.24 5.83
C LYS A 383 13.03 48.29 4.73
N LEU A 384 13.10 49.58 5.07
CA LEU A 384 13.32 50.67 4.11
C LEU A 384 14.67 50.52 3.37
N LYS A 385 15.76 50.29 4.12
CA LYS A 385 17.09 50.08 3.54
C LYS A 385 17.14 48.82 2.68
N ILE A 386 16.64 47.68 3.18
CA ILE A 386 16.54 46.43 2.41
C ILE A 386 15.70 46.62 1.14
N PHE A 387 14.61 47.37 1.20
CA PHE A 387 13.79 47.69 0.02
C PHE A 387 14.54 48.53 -1.00
N SER A 388 15.38 49.48 -0.57
CA SER A 388 16.24 50.26 -1.48
C SER A 388 17.27 49.39 -2.19
N LEU A 389 17.84 48.39 -1.49
CA LEU A 389 18.77 47.42 -2.07
C LEU A 389 18.06 46.50 -3.06
N PHE A 390 16.87 46.03 -2.70
CA PHE A 390 16.00 45.25 -3.58
C PHE A 390 15.67 46.01 -4.87
N LYS A 391 15.27 47.29 -4.77
CA LYS A 391 15.06 48.16 -5.92
C LYS A 391 16.29 48.29 -6.81
N THR A 392 17.46 48.46 -6.18
CA THR A 392 18.74 48.54 -6.90
C THR A 392 19.00 47.24 -7.67
N LEU A 393 18.81 46.07 -7.04
CA LEU A 393 18.92 44.78 -7.72
C LEU A 393 17.94 44.65 -8.89
N LEU A 394 16.68 45.05 -8.70
CA LEU A 394 15.68 44.98 -9.77
C LEU A 394 15.99 45.94 -10.94
N SER A 395 16.66 47.06 -10.67
CA SER A 395 17.02 48.03 -11.72
C SER A 395 17.99 47.47 -12.77
N TYR A 396 18.74 46.41 -12.46
CA TYR A 396 19.60 45.74 -13.46
C TYR A 396 18.79 45.08 -14.58
N PHE A 397 17.56 44.61 -14.30
CA PHE A 397 16.65 44.13 -15.35
C PHE A 397 16.13 45.26 -16.25
N MET A 398 16.25 46.52 -15.81
CA MET A 398 15.82 47.71 -16.56
C MET A 398 16.97 48.41 -17.31
N GLY A 399 18.18 47.83 -17.32
CA GLY A 399 19.32 48.35 -18.07
C GLY A 399 20.33 49.16 -17.24
N ALA A 400 20.47 48.92 -15.93
CA ALA A 400 21.50 49.57 -15.11
C ALA A 400 22.95 49.37 -15.65
N ASN A 401 23.18 48.35 -16.48
CA ASN A 401 24.45 48.08 -17.16
C ASN A 401 24.47 48.53 -18.64
N ALA A 402 23.66 49.52 -19.03
CA ALA A 402 23.56 49.98 -20.42
C ALA A 402 24.92 50.27 -21.06
N VAL A 403 25.89 50.80 -20.32
CA VAL A 403 27.25 51.08 -20.83
C VAL A 403 27.99 49.80 -21.26
N LYS A 404 27.91 48.73 -20.47
CA LYS A 404 28.54 47.43 -20.82
C LYS A 404 27.83 46.76 -21.99
N LEU A 405 26.54 47.01 -22.16
CA LEU A 405 25.71 46.46 -23.23
C LEU A 405 25.85 47.21 -24.57
N GLN A 406 26.46 48.40 -24.60
CA GLN A 406 26.61 49.19 -25.85
C GLN A 406 27.48 48.51 -26.91
N SER A 407 28.36 47.59 -26.53
CA SER A 407 29.23 46.86 -27.45
C SER A 407 28.56 45.63 -28.07
N TRP A 408 27.37 45.24 -27.60
CA TRP A 408 26.70 44.01 -28.01
C TRP A 408 25.93 44.18 -29.32
N THR A 409 25.84 43.10 -30.08
CA THR A 409 24.99 43.05 -31.27
C THR A 409 23.52 43.03 -30.87
N THR A 410 22.64 43.39 -31.82
CA THR A 410 21.19 43.31 -31.62
C THR A 410 20.74 41.91 -31.18
N ASP A 411 21.35 40.86 -31.73
CA ASP A 411 21.02 39.47 -31.41
C ASP A 411 21.45 39.11 -29.98
N GLN A 412 22.63 39.55 -29.55
CA GLN A 412 23.09 39.38 -28.16
C GLN A 412 22.18 40.11 -27.17
N LEU A 413 21.78 41.34 -27.51
CA LEU A 413 20.85 42.14 -26.71
C LEU A 413 19.48 41.46 -26.61
N ASN A 414 18.94 40.95 -27.72
CA ASN A 414 17.66 40.25 -27.75
C ASN A 414 17.72 38.92 -26.98
N THR A 415 18.80 38.15 -27.16
CA THR A 415 19.03 36.89 -26.44
C THR A 415 19.09 37.14 -24.93
N HIS A 416 19.88 38.13 -24.49
CA HIS A 416 19.98 38.48 -23.09
C HIS A 416 18.68 39.04 -22.51
N ALA A 417 17.93 39.83 -23.27
CA ALA A 417 16.59 40.26 -22.84
C ALA A 417 15.67 39.07 -22.57
N GLY A 418 15.78 38.00 -23.36
CA GLY A 418 15.03 36.75 -23.13
C GLY A 418 15.44 36.04 -21.84
N TYR A 419 16.73 35.86 -21.60
CA TYR A 419 17.23 35.26 -20.35
C TYR A 419 16.93 36.13 -19.12
N ALA A 420 17.03 37.45 -19.26
CA ALA A 420 16.65 38.39 -18.20
C ALA A 420 15.16 38.26 -17.86
N MET A 421 14.31 38.12 -18.89
CA MET A 421 12.89 37.90 -18.72
C MET A 421 12.58 36.56 -18.05
N GLU A 422 13.30 35.50 -18.42
CA GLU A 422 13.18 34.19 -17.80
C GLU A 422 13.53 34.24 -16.32
N SER A 423 14.65 34.87 -15.98
CA SER A 423 15.09 35.05 -14.59
C SER A 423 14.10 35.90 -13.79
N LEU A 424 13.57 36.98 -14.39
CA LEU A 424 12.57 37.84 -13.76
C LEU A 424 11.25 37.10 -13.49
N LEU A 425 10.77 36.29 -14.44
CA LEU A 425 9.59 35.44 -14.25
C LEU A 425 9.82 34.38 -13.18
N GLN A 426 11.00 33.74 -13.17
CA GLN A 426 11.34 32.77 -12.14
C GLN A 426 11.35 33.41 -10.75
N MET A 427 11.94 34.60 -10.62
CA MET A 427 11.94 35.37 -9.37
C MET A 427 10.51 35.73 -8.92
N LEU A 428 9.67 36.20 -9.85
CA LEU A 428 8.27 36.50 -9.57
C LEU A 428 7.51 35.25 -9.08
N CYS A 429 7.63 34.14 -9.79
CA CYS A 429 6.99 32.89 -9.42
C CYS A 429 7.49 32.38 -8.05
N ASN A 430 8.78 32.49 -7.75
CA ASN A 430 9.35 32.15 -6.43
C ASN A 430 8.76 33.04 -5.31
N CYS A 431 8.76 34.37 -5.50
CA CYS A 431 8.22 35.31 -4.50
C CYS A 431 6.72 35.12 -4.28
N LEU A 432 5.92 34.93 -5.34
CA LEU A 432 4.48 34.69 -5.23
C LEU A 432 4.14 33.36 -4.56
N SER A 433 4.95 32.31 -4.80
CA SER A 433 4.78 31.02 -4.14
C SER A 433 5.02 31.15 -2.63
N SER A 434 6.14 31.79 -2.24
CA SER A 434 6.47 32.09 -0.84
C SER A 434 5.49 33.06 -0.19
N TYR A 435 4.86 33.95 -0.96
CA TYR A 435 3.80 34.83 -0.49
C TYR A 435 2.49 34.07 -0.19
N SER A 436 2.11 33.15 -1.08
CA SER A 436 0.85 32.41 -0.98
C SER A 436 0.91 31.30 0.07
N ALA A 437 2.07 30.66 0.23
CA ALA A 437 2.35 29.64 1.22
C ALA A 437 3.67 29.98 1.91
N PRO A 438 3.66 30.77 3.00
CA PRO A 438 4.85 31.07 3.78
C PRO A 438 5.48 29.75 4.23
N SER A 439 6.63 29.41 3.65
CA SER A 439 7.30 28.16 3.99
C SER A 439 7.78 28.24 5.44
N LEU A 440 7.50 27.20 6.23
CA LEU A 440 8.18 26.99 7.49
C LEU A 440 9.64 26.66 7.14
N HIS A 441 10.54 27.61 7.37
CA HIS A 441 11.96 27.35 7.21
C HIS A 441 12.39 26.19 8.12
N LYS A 442 13.34 25.37 7.65
CA LYS A 442 13.90 24.27 8.45
C LYS A 442 14.52 24.86 9.72
N GLU A 443 14.05 24.44 10.89
CA GLU A 443 14.54 24.91 12.20
C GLU A 443 16.07 24.75 12.35
N GLU A 444 16.63 23.71 11.74
CA GLU A 444 18.07 23.42 11.73
C GLU A 444 18.91 24.54 11.10
N LEU A 445 18.42 25.15 10.01
CA LEU A 445 19.14 26.24 9.34
C LEU A 445 19.09 27.52 10.18
N VAL A 446 17.95 27.78 10.84
CA VAL A 446 17.80 28.96 11.71
C VAL A 446 18.87 28.95 12.79
N GLN A 447 19.08 27.81 13.47
CA GLN A 447 20.06 27.68 14.55
C GLN A 447 21.51 27.96 14.11
N MET A 448 21.85 27.63 12.86
CA MET A 448 23.21 27.83 12.33
C MET A 448 23.56 29.30 12.09
N TYR A 449 22.57 30.16 11.83
CA TYR A 449 22.76 31.58 11.59
C TYR A 449 22.24 32.44 12.75
N ASP A 450 21.86 31.80 13.86
CA ASP A 450 21.24 32.44 15.02
C ASP A 450 22.27 33.15 15.90
N VAL A 451 22.63 34.36 15.50
CA VAL A 451 23.53 35.23 16.27
C VAL A 451 22.70 36.01 17.29
N HIS A 452 23.00 35.79 18.56
CA HIS A 452 22.37 36.43 19.71
C HIS A 452 23.21 37.60 20.21
N TYR A 453 22.98 38.79 19.66
CA TYR A 453 23.72 39.98 20.08
C TYR A 453 22.83 41.23 20.01
N SER A 454 23.08 42.19 20.90
CA SER A 454 22.28 43.40 21.06
C SER A 454 22.82 44.54 20.20
N TYR A 455 22.81 44.39 18.88
CA TYR A 455 23.21 45.50 18.01
C TYR A 455 22.22 46.64 18.11
N ASP A 456 22.73 47.81 18.43
CA ASP A 456 21.94 49.02 18.39
C ASP A 456 21.82 49.53 16.94
N CYS A 457 20.86 48.96 16.20
CA CYS A 457 20.58 49.38 14.82
C CYS A 457 20.10 50.86 14.77
N SER A 458 19.91 51.55 15.90
CA SER A 458 19.63 53.00 15.93
C SER A 458 20.78 53.86 15.37
N LYS A 459 22.04 53.37 15.42
CA LYS A 459 23.19 54.05 14.79
C LYS A 459 23.01 54.24 13.29
N LEU A 460 22.28 53.32 12.64
CA LEU A 460 21.98 53.41 11.21
C LEU A 460 20.83 54.38 10.91
N CYS A 461 20.02 54.77 11.91
CA CYS A 461 18.71 55.40 11.73
C CYS A 461 18.69 56.94 11.90
N GLN A 462 19.83 57.64 11.86
CA GLN A 462 19.86 59.06 12.19
C GLN A 462 19.31 59.95 11.05
N GLY A 463 18.04 60.36 11.15
CA GLY A 463 17.54 61.62 10.54
C GLY A 463 16.39 61.55 9.54
N GLU A 464 15.90 60.38 9.12
CA GLU A 464 14.86 60.28 8.08
C GLU A 464 13.48 59.88 8.63
N LYS A 465 12.42 60.51 8.11
CA LYS A 465 11.04 60.08 8.38
C LYS A 465 10.80 58.74 7.67
N VAL A 466 10.79 57.66 8.44
CA VAL A 466 10.69 56.30 7.91
C VAL A 466 9.25 56.00 7.45
N GLN A 467 9.07 55.79 6.14
CA GLN A 467 7.84 55.23 5.59
C GLN A 467 7.72 53.76 6.00
N ASP A 468 6.52 53.33 6.36
CA ASP A 468 6.27 51.93 6.71
C ASP A 468 6.26 51.07 5.45
N ILE A 469 7.24 50.16 5.31
CA ILE A 469 7.37 49.28 4.15
C ILE A 469 6.90 47.88 4.53
N SER A 470 5.77 47.48 3.96
CA SER A 470 5.26 46.12 4.05
C SER A 470 5.80 45.22 2.92
N THR A 471 5.69 43.90 3.09
CA THR A 471 6.05 42.88 2.08
C THR A 471 5.33 43.09 0.75
N GLU A 472 4.13 43.68 0.79
CA GLU A 472 3.34 44.06 -0.38
C GLU A 472 4.09 45.01 -1.32
N HIS A 473 4.84 45.97 -0.76
CA HIS A 473 5.62 46.92 -1.54
C HIS A 473 6.73 46.22 -2.34
N PHE A 474 7.31 45.14 -1.82
CA PHE A 474 8.31 44.35 -2.55
C PHE A 474 7.70 43.63 -3.74
N ILE A 475 6.51 43.04 -3.58
CA ILE A 475 5.77 42.44 -4.69
C ILE A 475 5.36 43.51 -5.70
N ASP A 476 4.85 44.66 -5.27
CA ASP A 476 4.41 45.73 -6.17
C ASP A 476 5.57 46.30 -7.00
N GLU A 477 6.75 46.45 -6.39
CA GLU A 477 7.96 46.85 -7.11
C GLU A 477 8.37 45.80 -8.14
N LEU A 478 8.37 44.51 -7.76
CA LEU A 478 8.68 43.41 -8.66
C LEU A 478 7.70 43.36 -9.84
N LEU A 479 6.39 43.49 -9.59
CA LEU A 479 5.35 43.54 -10.61
C LEU A 479 5.52 44.76 -11.53
N SER A 480 5.92 45.91 -10.98
CA SER A 480 6.22 47.12 -11.75
C SER A 480 7.38 46.90 -12.73
N VAL A 481 8.46 46.27 -12.26
CA VAL A 481 9.63 45.93 -13.09
C VAL A 481 9.29 44.87 -14.14
N CYS A 482 8.50 43.85 -13.78
CA CYS A 482 7.93 42.91 -14.75
C CYS A 482 7.14 43.63 -15.82
N LYS A 483 6.17 44.47 -15.44
CA LYS A 483 5.31 45.20 -16.39
C LYS A 483 6.14 46.04 -17.36
N SER A 484 7.14 46.76 -16.88
CA SER A 484 8.03 47.57 -17.71
C SER A 484 8.82 46.71 -18.71
N ASN A 485 9.36 45.57 -18.26
CA ASN A 485 10.04 44.61 -19.14
C ASN A 485 9.10 44.02 -20.20
N PHE A 486 7.92 43.58 -19.78
CA PHE A 486 6.88 43.07 -20.68
C PHE A 486 6.48 44.09 -21.76
N SER A 487 6.33 45.34 -21.36
CA SER A 487 5.95 46.43 -22.28
C SER A 487 7.06 46.74 -23.30
N ALA A 488 8.30 46.33 -23.04
CA ALA A 488 9.44 46.48 -23.94
C ALA A 488 9.63 45.29 -24.91
N ILE A 489 8.78 44.26 -24.82
CA ILE A 489 8.79 43.10 -25.73
C ILE A 489 8.04 43.49 -27.01
N THR A 490 8.77 43.55 -28.12
CA THR A 490 8.18 43.70 -29.46
C THR A 490 7.88 42.33 -30.05
N VAL A 491 7.05 42.29 -31.09
CA VAL A 491 6.76 41.04 -31.84
C VAL A 491 8.05 40.42 -32.37
N ASP A 492 8.98 41.24 -32.87
CA ASP A 492 10.26 40.77 -33.41
C ASP A 492 11.12 40.09 -32.34
N LYS A 493 11.21 40.67 -31.12
CA LYS A 493 11.91 40.05 -29.99
C LYS A 493 11.27 38.72 -29.60
N TRP A 494 9.94 38.70 -29.52
CA TRP A 494 9.19 37.50 -29.16
C TRP A 494 9.39 36.37 -30.17
N LEU A 495 9.39 36.68 -31.48
CA LEU A 495 9.63 35.71 -32.54
C LEU A 495 11.10 35.25 -32.56
N PHE A 496 12.05 36.15 -32.35
CA PHE A 496 13.46 35.82 -32.26
C PHE A 496 13.76 34.75 -31.20
N TRP A 497 13.07 34.79 -30.04
CA TRP A 497 13.23 33.78 -28.98
C TRP A 497 12.74 32.37 -29.36
N THR A 498 12.14 32.17 -30.54
CA THR A 498 11.86 30.81 -31.06
C THR A 498 13.12 30.10 -31.56
N GLU A 499 14.15 30.86 -31.90
CA GLU A 499 15.43 30.39 -32.43
C GLU A 499 16.50 30.29 -31.34
N CYS A 500 16.24 30.81 -30.13
CA CYS A 500 17.14 30.70 -28.99
C CYS A 500 16.80 29.47 -28.16
N ASP A 501 17.81 28.69 -27.78
CA ASP A 501 17.66 27.60 -26.83
C ASP A 501 17.52 28.15 -25.40
N SER A 502 16.75 27.48 -24.54
CA SER A 502 16.72 27.81 -23.12
C SER A 502 17.96 27.27 -22.41
N GLN A 503 18.51 28.06 -21.48
CA GLN A 503 19.59 27.61 -20.58
C GLN A 503 19.11 26.62 -19.52
N THR A 504 17.82 26.66 -19.16
CA THR A 504 17.25 25.80 -18.11
C THR A 504 16.66 24.52 -18.67
N GLU A 505 16.06 24.57 -19.87
CA GLU A 505 15.41 23.44 -20.52
C GLU A 505 15.95 23.26 -21.96
N PRO A 506 17.06 22.54 -22.16
CA PRO A 506 17.79 22.51 -23.44
C PRO A 506 16.99 21.92 -24.61
N ASN A 507 15.87 21.26 -24.35
CA ASN A 507 14.98 20.68 -25.37
C ASN A 507 13.87 21.64 -25.81
N LYS A 508 13.80 22.86 -25.24
CA LYS A 508 12.79 23.85 -25.57
C LYS A 508 13.46 25.15 -25.99
N ASN A 509 12.84 25.84 -26.94
CA ASN A 509 13.21 27.22 -27.23
C ASN A 509 12.78 28.15 -26.08
N LEU A 510 13.48 29.28 -25.99
CA LEU A 510 13.30 30.28 -24.94
C LEU A 510 11.87 30.84 -24.93
N GLN A 511 11.27 31.06 -26.10
CA GLN A 511 9.88 31.53 -26.21
C GLN A 511 8.90 30.57 -25.49
N CYS A 512 9.03 29.26 -25.69
CA CYS A 512 8.16 28.27 -25.06
C CYS A 512 8.32 28.29 -23.53
N VAL A 513 9.56 28.31 -23.04
CA VAL A 513 9.85 28.36 -21.59
C VAL A 513 9.26 29.62 -20.97
N LEU A 514 9.40 30.77 -21.63
CA LEU A 514 8.81 32.03 -21.18
C LEU A 514 7.29 31.96 -21.15
N ALA A 515 6.65 31.46 -22.21
CA ALA A 515 5.19 31.33 -22.28
C ALA A 515 4.63 30.41 -21.17
N GLU A 516 5.34 29.33 -20.86
CA GLU A 516 5.00 28.40 -19.78
C GLU A 516 5.17 29.04 -18.40
N LYS A 517 6.28 29.74 -18.14
CA LYS A 517 6.49 30.47 -16.88
C LYS A 517 5.45 31.59 -16.69
N MET A 518 5.05 32.28 -17.76
CA MET A 518 3.96 33.27 -17.70
C MET A 518 2.65 32.63 -17.27
N TYR A 519 2.33 31.43 -17.77
CA TYR A 519 1.14 30.69 -17.36
C TYR A 519 1.19 30.33 -15.87
N ILE A 520 2.33 29.83 -15.37
CA ILE A 520 2.52 29.50 -13.95
C ILE A 520 2.35 30.74 -13.09
N CYS A 521 2.98 31.86 -13.46
CA CYS A 521 2.87 33.11 -12.72
C CYS A 521 1.43 33.66 -12.74
N LEU A 522 0.65 33.48 -13.83
CA LEU A 522 -0.78 33.82 -13.85
C LEU A 522 -1.59 33.04 -12.82
N ASP A 523 -1.32 31.73 -12.66
CA ASP A 523 -2.02 30.92 -11.66
C ASP A 523 -1.59 31.28 -10.24
N LEU A 524 -0.31 31.56 -10.01
CA LEU A 524 0.19 32.06 -8.71
C LEU A 524 -0.40 33.43 -8.34
N LEU A 525 -0.55 34.35 -9.30
CA LEU A 525 -1.21 35.64 -9.07
C LEU A 525 -2.67 35.48 -8.65
N LYS A 526 -3.41 34.53 -9.25
CA LYS A 526 -4.78 34.20 -8.83
C LYS A 526 -4.80 33.62 -7.41
N LEU A 527 -3.88 32.70 -7.09
CA LEU A 527 -3.78 32.07 -5.77
C LEU A 527 -3.42 33.06 -4.66
N ALA A 528 -2.54 34.02 -4.95
CA ALA A 528 -2.17 35.10 -4.02
C ALA A 528 -3.33 36.05 -3.70
N LYS A 529 -4.47 35.95 -4.41
CA LYS A 529 -5.70 36.76 -4.25
C LYS A 529 -5.46 38.29 -4.26
N ARG A 530 -4.35 38.76 -4.83
CA ARG A 530 -4.07 40.19 -4.93
C ARG A 530 -4.96 40.84 -5.97
N ARG A 531 -5.39 42.06 -5.66
CA ARG A 531 -6.17 42.92 -6.55
C ARG A 531 -5.49 44.28 -6.64
N GLY A 532 -5.41 44.82 -7.84
CA GLY A 532 -4.78 46.11 -8.11
C GLY A 532 -4.59 46.31 -9.61
N SER A 533 -4.55 47.56 -10.05
CA SER A 533 -4.42 47.91 -11.48
C SER A 533 -3.18 47.27 -12.11
N LEU A 534 -2.05 47.27 -11.40
CA LEU A 534 -0.81 46.64 -11.87
C LEU A 534 -0.96 45.14 -12.12
N VAL A 535 -1.65 44.42 -11.23
CA VAL A 535 -1.89 42.97 -11.37
C VAL A 535 -2.79 42.70 -12.57
N GLU A 536 -3.85 43.50 -12.74
CA GLU A 536 -4.80 43.35 -13.86
C GLU A 536 -4.14 43.62 -15.21
N GLU A 537 -3.33 44.68 -15.31
CA GLU A 537 -2.57 45.02 -16.51
C GLU A 537 -1.56 43.93 -16.86
N LEU A 538 -0.75 43.49 -15.89
CA LEU A 538 0.23 42.43 -16.09
C LEU A 538 -0.44 41.10 -16.48
N THR A 539 -1.56 40.78 -15.82
CA THR A 539 -2.38 39.60 -16.13
C THR A 539 -2.87 39.66 -17.57
N GLN A 540 -3.32 40.82 -18.05
CA GLN A 540 -3.79 40.98 -19.42
C GLN A 540 -2.66 40.79 -20.43
N ILE A 541 -1.47 41.34 -20.15
CA ILE A 541 -0.29 41.16 -21.01
C ILE A 541 0.12 39.68 -21.05
N MET A 542 0.33 39.05 -19.89
CA MET A 542 0.73 37.65 -19.80
C MET A 542 -0.29 36.73 -20.47
N ARG A 543 -1.60 36.95 -20.32
CA ARG A 543 -2.64 36.11 -20.96
C ARG A 543 -2.52 36.04 -22.48
N SER A 544 -1.98 37.07 -23.13
CA SER A 544 -1.82 37.07 -24.59
C SER A 544 -0.64 36.23 -25.08
N MET A 545 0.34 35.93 -24.22
CA MET A 545 1.57 35.20 -24.54
C MET A 545 1.70 33.86 -23.80
N ALA A 546 0.97 33.69 -22.69
CA ALA A 546 1.06 32.53 -21.84
C ALA A 546 0.57 31.27 -22.55
N ARG A 547 1.31 30.18 -22.38
CA ARG A 547 0.98 28.85 -22.88
C ARG A 547 0.92 27.91 -21.69
N LYS A 548 -0.15 27.12 -21.57
CA LYS A 548 -0.24 26.09 -20.54
C LYS A 548 0.94 25.12 -20.72
N PRO A 549 1.78 24.86 -19.70
CA PRO A 549 2.79 23.83 -19.75
C PRO A 549 2.14 22.49 -20.11
N ARG A 550 2.80 21.72 -20.96
CA ARG A 550 2.32 20.38 -21.31
C ARG A 550 2.36 19.51 -20.06
N ASP A 551 1.21 19.02 -19.63
CA ASP A 551 1.16 18.13 -18.47
C ASP A 551 1.51 16.69 -18.87
N GLU A 552 1.88 15.86 -17.89
CA GLU A 552 2.21 14.45 -18.17
C GLU A 552 1.02 13.70 -18.79
N ASP A 553 -0.22 14.10 -18.47
CA ASP A 553 -1.41 13.46 -19.03
C ASP A 553 -1.60 13.84 -20.53
N ASP A 554 -1.21 15.06 -20.93
CA ASP A 554 -1.09 15.52 -22.33
C ASP A 554 0.03 14.77 -23.07
N GLU A 555 1.16 14.51 -22.42
CA GLU A 555 2.24 13.69 -22.97
C GLU A 555 1.77 12.25 -23.21
N ILE A 556 1.14 11.64 -22.20
CA ILE A 556 0.61 10.27 -22.27
C ILE A 556 -0.40 10.11 -23.40
N ARG A 557 -1.31 11.08 -23.60
CA ARG A 557 -2.35 11.01 -24.64
C ARG A 557 -1.80 11.02 -26.06
N GLU A 558 -0.68 11.68 -26.28
CA GLU A 558 -0.07 11.82 -27.61
C GLU A 558 1.13 10.88 -27.82
N ALA A 559 1.61 10.23 -26.75
CA ALA A 559 2.74 9.33 -26.81
C ALA A 559 2.43 8.11 -27.68
N ASN A 560 3.38 7.75 -28.55
CA ASN A 560 3.36 6.47 -29.24
C ASN A 560 3.83 5.36 -28.28
N LYS A 561 3.64 4.11 -28.74
CA LYS A 561 3.99 2.91 -27.99
C LYS A 561 5.45 2.90 -27.53
N GLU A 562 6.39 3.29 -28.39
CA GLU A 562 7.82 3.33 -28.08
C GLU A 562 8.13 4.35 -26.97
N THR A 563 7.51 5.54 -27.03
CA THR A 563 7.65 6.58 -25.99
C THR A 563 7.07 6.11 -24.67
N ILE A 564 5.92 5.41 -24.69
CA ILE A 564 5.33 4.83 -23.49
C ILE A 564 6.29 3.83 -22.84
N ILE A 565 6.85 2.89 -23.61
CA ILE A 565 7.82 1.89 -23.11
C ILE A 565 9.07 2.57 -22.52
N GLN A 566 9.59 3.59 -23.20
CA GLN A 566 10.74 4.36 -22.73
C GLN A 566 10.44 5.09 -21.42
N ASN A 567 9.28 5.74 -21.31
CA ASN A 567 8.88 6.52 -20.14
C ASN A 567 8.48 5.65 -18.93
N VAL A 568 8.00 4.43 -19.14
CA VAL A 568 7.82 3.45 -18.05
C VAL A 568 9.16 3.12 -17.36
N SER A 569 10.25 3.15 -18.14
CA SER A 569 11.61 2.84 -17.68
C SER A 569 12.35 4.07 -17.12
N ASP A 570 11.82 5.29 -17.29
CA ASP A 570 12.45 6.52 -16.81
C ASP A 570 12.10 6.79 -15.32
N LEU A 571 13.13 6.92 -14.49
CA LEU A 571 12.98 7.21 -13.06
C LEU A 571 12.54 8.66 -12.79
N ASN A 572 12.68 9.57 -13.75
CA ASN A 572 12.30 10.97 -13.60
C ASN A 572 10.80 11.22 -13.84
N LYS A 573 10.08 10.24 -14.39
CA LYS A 573 8.65 10.33 -14.72
C LYS A 573 7.81 9.53 -13.72
N THR A 574 6.50 9.78 -13.70
CA THR A 574 5.55 9.02 -12.88
C THR A 574 5.33 7.59 -13.43
N ARG A 575 6.32 6.70 -13.23
CA ARG A 575 6.35 5.31 -13.76
C ARG A 575 5.02 4.57 -13.68
N LYS A 576 4.32 4.67 -12.54
CA LYS A 576 3.02 4.01 -12.33
C LYS A 576 1.92 4.51 -13.28
N LYS A 577 1.85 5.81 -13.57
CA LYS A 577 0.85 6.35 -14.52
C LYS A 577 1.12 5.85 -15.94
N TRP A 578 2.38 5.94 -16.38
CA TRP A 578 2.81 5.45 -17.68
C TRP A 578 2.58 3.94 -17.82
N PHE A 579 2.84 3.17 -16.75
CA PHE A 579 2.61 1.73 -16.73
C PHE A 579 1.13 1.36 -16.87
N LYS A 580 0.22 2.09 -16.22
CA LYS A 580 -1.23 1.88 -16.40
C LYS A 580 -1.68 2.12 -17.83
N VAL A 581 -1.11 3.12 -18.51
CA VAL A 581 -1.42 3.39 -19.92
C VAL A 581 -0.82 2.30 -20.80
N PHE A 582 0.41 1.88 -20.50
CA PHE A 582 1.09 0.77 -21.17
C PHE A 582 0.23 -0.51 -21.16
N LEU A 583 -0.36 -0.88 -20.02
CA LEU A 583 -1.26 -2.04 -19.95
C LEU A 583 -2.50 -1.92 -20.85
N ASN A 584 -2.98 -0.70 -21.11
CA ASN A 584 -4.11 -0.47 -22.00
C ASN A 584 -3.73 -0.41 -23.48
N THR A 585 -2.46 -0.61 -23.82
CA THR A 585 -2.01 -0.62 -25.23
C THR A 585 -2.59 -1.84 -25.94
N GLU A 586 -3.12 -1.62 -27.14
CA GLU A 586 -3.48 -2.73 -28.04
C GLU A 586 -2.24 -3.60 -28.28
N ASP A 587 -2.45 -4.91 -28.42
CA ASP A 587 -1.37 -5.87 -28.68
C ASP A 587 -0.31 -6.02 -27.57
N LEU A 588 -0.62 -5.69 -26.31
CA LEU A 588 0.28 -5.77 -25.15
C LEU A 588 1.12 -7.06 -25.08
N LEU A 589 0.48 -8.22 -25.26
CA LEU A 589 1.14 -9.53 -25.18
C LEU A 589 1.49 -10.11 -26.56
N PHE A 590 1.29 -9.35 -27.64
CA PHE A 590 1.61 -9.74 -29.03
C PHE A 590 2.98 -9.18 -29.50
N ASP A 591 3.50 -8.15 -28.84
CA ASP A 591 4.80 -7.55 -29.13
C ASP A 591 5.87 -7.94 -28.08
N GLU A 592 7.03 -8.40 -28.55
CA GLU A 592 8.13 -8.85 -27.70
C GLU A 592 8.74 -7.72 -26.86
N SER A 593 8.74 -6.49 -27.39
CA SER A 593 9.20 -5.30 -26.66
C SER A 593 8.33 -5.00 -25.44
N CYS A 594 7.02 -5.28 -25.54
CA CYS A 594 6.07 -5.09 -24.45
C CYS A 594 6.23 -6.18 -23.39
N ILE A 595 6.39 -7.44 -23.79
CA ILE A 595 6.66 -8.54 -22.86
C ILE A 595 7.92 -8.21 -22.04
N HIS A 596 8.99 -7.75 -22.70
CA HIS A 596 10.22 -7.38 -22.00
C HIS A 596 10.03 -6.16 -21.08
N CYS A 597 9.28 -5.14 -21.51
CA CYS A 597 8.94 -4.00 -20.66
C CYS A 597 8.16 -4.44 -19.41
N LEU A 598 7.18 -5.35 -19.57
CA LEU A 598 6.40 -5.87 -18.46
C LEU A 598 7.27 -6.67 -17.47
N GLU A 599 8.19 -7.51 -17.98
CA GLU A 599 9.13 -8.28 -17.16
C GLU A 599 10.03 -7.39 -16.29
N ASN A 600 10.52 -6.29 -16.86
CA ASN A 600 11.42 -5.36 -16.16
C ASN A 600 10.70 -4.44 -15.16
N ASN A 601 9.37 -4.42 -15.17
CA ASN A 601 8.56 -3.49 -14.38
C ASN A 601 7.44 -4.20 -13.60
N MET A 602 7.59 -5.50 -13.32
CA MET A 602 6.56 -6.30 -12.64
C MET A 602 6.22 -5.77 -11.23
N GLU A 603 7.14 -5.05 -10.58
CA GLU A 603 6.91 -4.42 -9.28
C GLU A 603 5.84 -3.31 -9.30
N LEU A 604 5.48 -2.82 -10.49
CA LEU A 604 4.43 -1.81 -10.66
C LEU A 604 3.02 -2.40 -10.77
N ILE A 605 2.91 -3.73 -10.94
CA ILE A 605 1.64 -4.45 -11.13
C ILE A 605 0.87 -4.50 -9.81
N ASP A 606 -0.38 -4.04 -9.82
CA ASP A 606 -1.32 -4.27 -8.73
C ASP A 606 -2.33 -5.40 -9.03
N PHE A 607 -3.22 -5.68 -8.08
CA PHE A 607 -4.20 -6.76 -8.18
C PHE A 607 -5.10 -6.67 -9.42
N GLU A 608 -5.58 -5.47 -9.77
CA GLU A 608 -6.46 -5.28 -10.94
C GLU A 608 -5.67 -5.40 -12.24
N ASP A 609 -4.43 -4.91 -12.26
CA ASP A 609 -3.54 -5.07 -13.40
C ASP A 609 -3.25 -6.54 -13.68
N LEU A 610 -2.91 -7.32 -12.64
CA LEU A 610 -2.63 -8.74 -12.83
C LEU A 610 -3.85 -9.48 -13.36
N LYS A 611 -5.04 -9.19 -12.83
CA LYS A 611 -6.29 -9.81 -13.32
C LYS A 611 -6.51 -9.53 -14.81
N TYR A 612 -6.24 -8.31 -15.25
CA TYR A 612 -6.33 -7.94 -16.67
C TYR A 612 -5.26 -8.66 -17.51
N ILE A 613 -3.99 -8.63 -17.09
CA ILE A 613 -2.88 -9.35 -17.76
C ILE A 613 -3.19 -10.84 -17.85
N PHE A 614 -3.76 -11.42 -16.80
CA PHE A 614 -4.09 -12.84 -16.69
C PHE A 614 -5.14 -13.27 -17.73
N GLU A 615 -6.21 -12.49 -17.89
CA GLU A 615 -7.25 -12.78 -18.90
C GLU A 615 -6.71 -12.64 -20.33
N ILE A 616 -5.87 -11.64 -20.61
CA ILE A 616 -5.22 -11.50 -21.93
C ILE A 616 -4.26 -12.67 -22.17
N ALA A 617 -3.41 -13.01 -21.20
CA ALA A 617 -2.45 -14.10 -21.32
C ALA A 617 -3.14 -15.43 -21.58
N LEU A 618 -4.24 -15.73 -20.88
CA LEU A 618 -5.07 -16.90 -21.16
C LEU A 618 -5.56 -16.93 -22.61
N SER A 619 -6.11 -15.82 -23.10
CA SER A 619 -6.59 -15.73 -24.48
C SER A 619 -5.48 -15.94 -25.51
N VAL A 620 -4.27 -15.46 -25.24
CA VAL A 620 -3.11 -15.64 -26.14
C VAL A 620 -2.62 -17.09 -26.09
N ILE A 621 -2.47 -17.68 -24.89
CA ILE A 621 -2.00 -19.05 -24.71
C ILE A 621 -2.95 -20.07 -25.36
N GLU A 622 -4.27 -19.87 -25.26
CA GLU A 622 -5.25 -20.79 -25.85
C GLU A 622 -5.32 -20.70 -27.39
N ASN A 623 -4.97 -19.54 -27.98
CA ASN A 623 -5.11 -19.30 -29.41
C ASN A 623 -3.80 -19.38 -30.20
N THR A 624 -2.63 -19.31 -29.56
CA THR A 624 -1.34 -19.33 -30.24
C THR A 624 -0.74 -20.73 -30.33
N SER A 625 -0.07 -21.03 -31.44
CA SER A 625 0.70 -22.27 -31.61
C SER A 625 2.17 -22.14 -31.21
N ASP A 626 2.62 -20.93 -30.84
CA ASP A 626 4.00 -20.66 -30.45
C ASP A 626 4.26 -21.11 -29.00
N VAL A 627 4.92 -22.27 -28.88
CA VAL A 627 5.20 -22.92 -27.59
C VAL A 627 6.19 -22.11 -26.74
N GLU A 628 7.20 -21.48 -27.35
CA GLU A 628 8.21 -20.72 -26.60
C GLU A 628 7.60 -19.45 -26.01
N ARG A 629 6.81 -18.75 -26.82
CA ARG A 629 6.03 -17.60 -26.35
C ARG A 629 5.05 -17.99 -25.25
N CYS A 630 4.33 -19.10 -25.39
CA CYS A 630 3.44 -19.60 -24.34
C CYS A 630 4.18 -19.84 -23.04
N GLU A 631 5.32 -20.52 -23.07
CA GLU A 631 6.12 -20.77 -21.86
C GLU A 631 6.59 -19.46 -21.22
N ARG A 632 7.08 -18.50 -22.01
CA ARG A 632 7.49 -17.18 -21.51
C ARG A 632 6.33 -16.44 -20.84
N LEU A 633 5.14 -16.43 -21.47
CA LEU A 633 3.94 -15.82 -20.90
C LEU A 633 3.49 -16.51 -19.60
N LYS A 634 3.56 -17.84 -19.53
CA LYS A 634 3.27 -18.57 -18.28
C LYS A 634 4.21 -18.14 -17.15
N PHE A 635 5.52 -18.09 -17.41
CA PHE A 635 6.49 -17.64 -16.41
C PHE A 635 6.22 -16.20 -15.96
N LEU A 636 5.93 -15.30 -16.89
CA LEU A 636 5.62 -13.91 -16.60
C LEU A 636 4.38 -13.79 -15.70
N VAL A 637 3.29 -14.50 -16.02
CA VAL A 637 2.07 -14.47 -15.20
C VAL A 637 2.31 -15.05 -13.81
N LEU A 638 3.02 -16.18 -13.72
CA LEU A 638 3.33 -16.83 -12.45
C LEU A 638 4.25 -15.96 -11.57
N ASN A 639 5.25 -15.30 -12.18
CA ASN A 639 6.14 -14.39 -11.46
C ASN A 639 5.38 -13.15 -10.96
N ALA A 640 4.56 -12.54 -11.80
CA ALA A 640 3.72 -11.41 -11.40
C ALA A 640 2.72 -11.80 -10.30
N PHE A 641 2.16 -13.02 -10.36
CA PHE A 641 1.30 -13.56 -9.31
C PHE A 641 2.00 -13.69 -7.96
N LYS A 642 3.25 -14.16 -7.94
CA LYS A 642 4.06 -14.27 -6.71
C LYS A 642 4.39 -12.93 -6.06
N LEU A 643 4.36 -11.81 -6.80
CA LEU A 643 4.61 -10.48 -6.24
C LEU A 643 3.42 -9.94 -5.44
N LEU A 644 2.22 -10.50 -5.61
CA LEU A 644 1.06 -10.13 -4.83
C LEU A 644 1.08 -10.74 -3.43
N ASP A 645 0.39 -10.11 -2.49
CA ASP A 645 0.16 -10.70 -1.18
C ASP A 645 -0.74 -11.95 -1.28
N ILE A 646 -0.60 -12.88 -0.31
CA ILE A 646 -1.30 -14.17 -0.34
C ILE A 646 -2.83 -14.04 -0.44
N LYS A 647 -3.43 -13.00 0.15
CA LYS A 647 -4.88 -12.79 0.09
C LYS A 647 -5.30 -12.42 -1.33
N SER A 648 -4.57 -11.53 -1.98
CA SER A 648 -4.77 -11.15 -3.38
C SER A 648 -4.55 -12.33 -4.33
N GLN A 649 -3.53 -13.15 -4.08
CA GLN A 649 -3.28 -14.38 -4.84
C GLN A 649 -4.47 -15.34 -4.78
N LEU A 650 -4.99 -15.62 -3.57
CA LEU A 650 -6.16 -16.49 -3.40
C LEU A 650 -7.40 -15.90 -4.08
N LEU A 651 -7.61 -14.57 -4.01
CA LEU A 651 -8.72 -13.91 -4.69
C LEU A 651 -8.69 -14.03 -6.21
N ILE A 652 -7.51 -14.25 -6.82
CA ILE A 652 -7.37 -14.54 -8.27
C ILE A 652 -7.49 -16.05 -8.53
N LEU A 653 -6.84 -16.88 -7.69
CA LEU A 653 -6.82 -18.34 -7.83
C LEU A 653 -8.22 -18.96 -7.78
N CYS A 654 -9.06 -18.56 -6.82
CA CYS A 654 -10.36 -19.22 -6.64
C CYS A 654 -11.32 -18.97 -7.83
N PRO A 655 -11.52 -17.73 -8.33
CA PRO A 655 -12.31 -17.49 -9.54
C PRO A 655 -11.74 -18.19 -10.77
N PHE A 656 -10.41 -18.24 -10.92
CA PHE A 656 -9.76 -18.95 -12.02
C PHE A 656 -10.13 -20.44 -12.02
N LEU A 657 -9.95 -21.13 -10.89
CA LEU A 657 -10.27 -22.56 -10.78
C LEU A 657 -11.77 -22.83 -10.91
N LYS A 658 -12.64 -21.92 -10.47
CA LYS A 658 -14.09 -22.03 -10.71
C LYS A 658 -14.46 -21.92 -12.19
N LYS A 659 -13.80 -21.02 -12.92
CA LYS A 659 -14.07 -20.75 -14.35
C LYS A 659 -13.46 -21.80 -15.27
N HIS A 660 -12.23 -22.23 -14.99
CA HIS A 660 -11.45 -23.12 -15.86
C HIS A 660 -11.38 -24.57 -15.34
N GLY A 661 -11.86 -24.85 -14.13
CA GLY A 661 -11.78 -26.17 -13.51
C GLY A 661 -10.35 -26.55 -13.17
N LEU A 662 -10.04 -27.86 -13.27
CA LEU A 662 -8.70 -28.41 -13.04
C LEU A 662 -7.84 -28.44 -14.32
N LYS A 663 -8.14 -27.60 -15.31
CA LYS A 663 -7.34 -27.50 -16.54
C LYS A 663 -5.98 -26.90 -16.21
N SER A 664 -4.93 -27.56 -16.64
CA SER A 664 -3.55 -27.18 -16.39
C SER A 664 -3.01 -26.20 -17.44
N VAL A 665 -3.71 -25.08 -17.65
CA VAL A 665 -3.38 -24.11 -18.71
C VAL A 665 -2.00 -23.48 -18.50
N PHE A 666 -1.64 -23.20 -17.24
CA PHE A 666 -0.36 -22.62 -16.87
C PHE A 666 0.74 -23.65 -16.56
N LEU A 667 0.53 -24.94 -16.86
CA LEU A 667 1.53 -25.98 -16.59
C LEU A 667 2.84 -25.66 -17.30
N THR A 668 3.90 -25.41 -16.53
CA THR A 668 5.26 -25.21 -17.04
C THR A 668 6.03 -26.51 -17.11
N LYS A 669 7.07 -26.55 -17.96
CA LYS A 669 7.97 -27.73 -18.04
C LYS A 669 8.72 -28.00 -16.73
N SER A 670 8.92 -26.98 -15.90
CA SER A 670 9.62 -27.05 -14.62
C SER A 670 8.73 -27.37 -13.41
N PHE A 671 7.44 -27.63 -13.63
CA PHE A 671 6.45 -27.81 -12.55
C PHE A 671 6.89 -28.85 -11.51
N ASN A 672 7.24 -30.07 -11.93
CA ASN A 672 7.60 -31.16 -11.00
C ASN A 672 8.85 -30.86 -10.18
N VAL A 673 9.85 -30.21 -10.80
CA VAL A 673 11.08 -29.80 -10.12
C VAL A 673 10.76 -28.75 -9.07
N THR A 674 10.00 -27.72 -9.45
CA THR A 674 9.59 -26.63 -8.56
C THR A 674 8.74 -27.13 -7.39
N LEU A 675 7.78 -28.02 -7.67
CA LEU A 675 6.95 -28.65 -6.64
C LEU A 675 7.80 -29.44 -5.64
N THR A 676 8.75 -30.23 -6.13
CA THR A 676 9.67 -31.00 -5.27
C THR A 676 10.54 -30.08 -4.42
N GLU A 677 11.06 -28.99 -4.98
CA GLU A 677 11.83 -27.99 -4.25
C GLU A 677 11.01 -27.29 -3.17
N VAL A 678 9.78 -26.89 -3.48
CA VAL A 678 8.86 -26.23 -2.53
C VAL A 678 8.51 -27.18 -1.38
N LEU A 679 8.25 -28.45 -1.67
CA LEU A 679 7.98 -29.46 -0.63
C LEU A 679 9.22 -29.73 0.23
N ASN A 680 10.41 -29.83 -0.37
CA ASN A 680 11.66 -29.99 0.39
C ASN A 680 11.95 -28.76 1.28
N LYS A 681 11.66 -27.54 0.80
CA LYS A 681 11.74 -26.31 1.60
C LYS A 681 10.73 -26.31 2.73
N ALA A 682 9.50 -26.77 2.49
CA ALA A 682 8.48 -26.90 3.52
C ALA A 682 8.89 -27.89 4.62
N VAL A 683 9.52 -29.00 4.21
CA VAL A 683 10.09 -29.98 5.14
C VAL A 683 11.18 -29.34 6.01
N ALA A 684 12.13 -28.62 5.41
CA ALA A 684 13.18 -27.93 6.16
C ALA A 684 12.59 -26.87 7.11
N ALA A 685 11.60 -26.11 6.64
CA ALA A 685 10.93 -25.09 7.45
C ALA A 685 10.15 -25.67 8.63
N SER A 686 9.66 -26.92 8.54
CA SER A 686 8.98 -27.59 9.66
C SER A 686 9.89 -27.91 10.86
N GLU A 687 11.21 -27.83 10.67
CA GLU A 687 12.21 -28.04 11.72
C GLU A 687 12.59 -26.72 12.44
N GLU A 688 12.33 -25.57 11.83
CA GLU A 688 12.61 -24.24 12.38
C GLU A 688 11.33 -23.64 12.98
N GLU A 689 11.19 -23.65 14.31
CA GLU A 689 9.92 -23.41 15.01
C GLU A 689 9.29 -22.00 14.89
N GLU A 690 9.85 -21.01 14.16
CA GLU A 690 9.46 -19.61 14.41
C GLU A 690 9.61 -18.58 13.27
N ASN A 691 9.19 -18.87 12.04
CA ASN A 691 9.24 -17.83 10.97
C ASN A 691 7.98 -17.74 10.10
N ASP A 692 7.04 -16.85 10.48
CA ASP A 692 5.86 -16.45 9.68
C ASP A 692 6.23 -16.06 8.24
N ARG A 693 7.43 -15.51 8.04
CA ARG A 693 7.95 -15.15 6.71
C ARG A 693 8.13 -16.37 5.81
N HIS A 694 8.69 -17.47 6.33
CA HIS A 694 8.87 -18.70 5.56
C HIS A 694 7.53 -19.33 5.22
N LEU A 695 6.55 -19.29 6.14
CA LEU A 695 5.20 -19.77 5.86
C LEU A 695 4.53 -18.97 4.75
N ASN A 696 4.63 -17.64 4.75
CA ASN A 696 4.04 -16.81 3.69
C ASN A 696 4.67 -17.07 2.32
N VAL A 697 5.99 -17.29 2.25
CA VAL A 697 6.66 -17.68 0.99
C VAL A 697 6.18 -19.05 0.53
N LEU A 698 6.09 -20.03 1.43
CA LEU A 698 5.58 -21.36 1.12
C LEU A 698 4.12 -21.32 0.63
N LEU A 699 3.26 -20.55 1.29
CA LEU A 699 1.87 -20.36 0.89
C LEU A 699 1.77 -19.73 -0.50
N SER A 700 2.57 -18.70 -0.76
CA SER A 700 2.65 -18.05 -2.07
C SER A 700 3.10 -19.01 -3.17
N ASP A 701 4.13 -19.80 -2.90
CA ASP A 701 4.61 -20.82 -3.83
C ASP A 701 3.57 -21.91 -4.09
N CYS A 702 2.87 -22.39 -3.05
CA CYS A 702 1.81 -23.39 -3.22
C CYS A 702 0.60 -22.83 -3.97
N ALA A 703 0.20 -21.58 -3.71
CA ALA A 703 -0.87 -20.91 -4.46
C ALA A 703 -0.50 -20.75 -5.95
N CYS A 704 0.74 -20.37 -6.23
CA CYS A 704 1.29 -20.29 -7.58
C CYS A 704 1.29 -21.65 -8.28
N LEU A 705 1.77 -22.72 -7.61
CA LEU A 705 1.76 -24.08 -8.16
C LEU A 705 0.32 -24.59 -8.38
N CYS A 706 -0.65 -24.14 -7.59
CA CYS A 706 -2.06 -24.49 -7.80
C CYS A 706 -2.64 -23.87 -9.09
N LEU A 707 -2.14 -22.72 -9.56
CA LEU A 707 -2.50 -22.18 -10.88
C LEU A 707 -2.02 -23.10 -12.01
N GLU A 708 -0.88 -23.76 -11.82
CA GLU A 708 -0.33 -24.69 -12.80
C GLU A 708 -1.08 -26.03 -12.79
N HIS A 709 -1.18 -26.68 -11.63
CA HIS A 709 -1.81 -28.00 -11.50
C HIS A 709 -2.31 -28.32 -10.08
N ALA A 710 -3.37 -27.64 -9.64
CA ALA A 710 -4.00 -27.77 -8.32
C ALA A 710 -4.14 -29.21 -7.77
N ARG A 711 -4.61 -30.16 -8.60
CA ARG A 711 -4.81 -31.55 -8.17
C ARG A 711 -3.52 -32.22 -7.71
N GLU A 712 -2.44 -32.02 -8.45
CA GLU A 712 -1.14 -32.66 -8.17
C GLU A 712 -0.49 -32.02 -6.95
N VAL A 713 -0.61 -30.70 -6.80
CA VAL A 713 -0.13 -30.00 -5.61
C VAL A 713 -0.82 -30.53 -4.35
N LEU A 714 -2.16 -30.57 -4.34
CA LEU A 714 -2.89 -31.09 -3.18
C LEU A 714 -2.57 -32.57 -2.90
N TRP A 715 -2.42 -33.37 -3.95
CA TRP A 715 -2.02 -34.77 -3.82
C TRP A 715 -0.66 -34.92 -3.14
N GLN A 716 0.36 -34.19 -3.62
CA GLN A 716 1.71 -34.25 -3.05
C GLN A 716 1.77 -33.65 -1.65
N LEU A 717 0.99 -32.60 -1.35
CA LEU A 717 0.86 -32.07 0.02
C LEU A 717 0.28 -33.11 0.98
N LEU A 718 -0.74 -33.87 0.56
CA LEU A 718 -1.30 -34.96 1.36
C LEU A 718 -0.30 -36.10 1.56
N LEU A 719 0.43 -36.51 0.52
CA LEU A 719 1.46 -37.54 0.65
C LEU A 719 2.58 -37.10 1.59
N ALA A 720 3.05 -35.85 1.47
CA ALA A 720 4.04 -35.28 2.38
C ALA A 720 3.52 -35.23 3.82
N ALA A 721 2.25 -34.89 4.03
CA ALA A 721 1.60 -34.84 5.34
C ALA A 721 1.54 -36.21 6.03
N VAL A 722 1.40 -37.30 5.27
CA VAL A 722 1.34 -38.67 5.83
C VAL A 722 2.71 -39.16 6.29
N THR A 723 3.83 -38.52 5.91
CA THR A 723 5.16 -39.03 6.28
C THR A 723 5.53 -38.82 7.76
N THR A 724 5.17 -37.69 8.36
CA THR A 724 5.46 -37.38 9.78
C THR A 724 4.39 -36.48 10.39
N GLU A 725 4.19 -36.58 11.72
CA GLU A 725 3.23 -35.75 12.47
C GLU A 725 3.51 -34.23 12.34
N LYS A 726 4.79 -33.81 12.43
CA LYS A 726 5.17 -32.40 12.26
C LYS A 726 4.81 -31.86 10.88
N ARG A 727 5.06 -32.66 9.83
CA ARG A 727 4.68 -32.30 8.45
C ARG A 727 3.17 -32.26 8.31
N SER A 728 2.45 -33.19 8.92
CA SER A 728 0.98 -33.19 8.94
C SER A 728 0.43 -31.85 9.46
N ALA A 729 0.93 -31.36 10.60
CA ALA A 729 0.50 -30.08 11.16
C ALA A 729 0.76 -28.90 10.20
N LEU A 730 1.96 -28.80 9.63
CA LEU A 730 2.30 -27.74 8.66
C LEU A 730 1.43 -27.81 7.39
N MET A 731 1.26 -29.00 6.81
CA MET A 731 0.48 -29.18 5.58
C MET A 731 -1.00 -28.88 5.82
N VAL A 732 -1.55 -29.18 7.00
CA VAL A 732 -2.91 -28.78 7.37
C VAL A 732 -3.06 -27.26 7.39
N VAL A 733 -2.05 -26.52 7.89
CA VAL A 733 -2.05 -25.04 7.84
C VAL A 733 -2.02 -24.55 6.39
N VAL A 734 -1.21 -25.14 5.53
CA VAL A 734 -1.15 -24.79 4.09
C VAL A 734 -2.49 -25.07 3.41
N LEU A 735 -3.05 -26.27 3.60
CA LEU A 735 -4.34 -26.68 3.05
C LEU A 735 -5.50 -25.80 3.54
N ASN A 736 -5.43 -25.32 4.79
CA ASN A 736 -6.42 -24.38 5.32
C ASN A 736 -6.43 -23.04 4.56
N HIS A 737 -5.26 -22.53 4.18
CA HIS A 737 -5.15 -21.32 3.35
C HIS A 737 -5.59 -21.58 1.90
N LEU A 738 -5.34 -22.78 1.39
CA LEU A 738 -5.78 -23.24 0.07
C LEU A 738 -7.20 -23.81 0.06
N ARG A 739 -8.03 -23.49 1.06
CA ARG A 739 -9.37 -24.06 1.21
C ARG A 739 -10.24 -23.91 -0.04
N CYS A 740 -10.12 -22.80 -0.76
CA CYS A 740 -10.91 -22.62 -1.98
C CYS A 740 -10.52 -23.58 -3.12
N VAL A 741 -9.31 -24.14 -3.07
CA VAL A 741 -8.85 -25.21 -3.97
C VAL A 741 -9.36 -26.56 -3.48
N CYS A 742 -9.31 -26.81 -2.16
CA CYS A 742 -9.81 -28.04 -1.54
C CYS A 742 -11.31 -28.25 -1.78
N ASP A 743 -12.09 -27.16 -1.73
CA ASP A 743 -13.55 -27.15 -1.87
C ASP A 743 -14.03 -27.20 -3.34
N LEU A 744 -13.13 -27.34 -4.32
CA LEU A 744 -13.53 -27.44 -5.73
C LEU A 744 -14.36 -28.71 -5.98
N PRO A 745 -15.57 -28.60 -6.54
CA PRO A 745 -16.38 -29.75 -6.90
C PRO A 745 -15.76 -30.48 -8.09
N LEU A 746 -15.76 -31.80 -8.05
CA LEU A 746 -15.40 -32.62 -9.21
C LEU A 746 -16.64 -32.74 -10.11
N ALA A 747 -16.49 -32.53 -11.42
CA ALA A 747 -17.62 -32.46 -12.36
C ALA A 747 -18.52 -33.71 -12.38
N GLU A 748 -18.01 -34.85 -11.92
CA GLU A 748 -18.68 -36.16 -11.97
C GLU A 748 -19.14 -36.67 -10.58
N SER A 749 -18.87 -35.94 -9.49
CA SER A 749 -19.16 -36.39 -8.12
C SER A 749 -19.62 -35.23 -7.24
N GLU A 750 -20.51 -35.51 -6.28
CA GLU A 750 -20.84 -34.55 -5.21
C GLU A 750 -19.65 -34.29 -4.26
N GLU A 751 -18.55 -35.02 -4.44
CA GLU A 751 -17.34 -34.90 -3.66
C GLU A 751 -16.48 -33.70 -4.09
N ASN A 752 -15.95 -33.01 -3.09
CA ASN A 752 -14.91 -32.03 -3.32
C ASN A 752 -13.56 -32.71 -3.60
N LEU A 753 -12.65 -31.96 -4.23
CA LEU A 753 -11.34 -32.44 -4.64
C LEU A 753 -10.55 -33.06 -3.48
N ILE A 754 -10.57 -32.43 -2.30
CA ILE A 754 -9.82 -32.95 -1.14
C ILE A 754 -10.34 -34.31 -0.67
N THR A 755 -11.66 -34.54 -0.64
CA THR A 755 -12.24 -35.83 -0.24
C THR A 755 -11.82 -36.94 -1.21
N HIS A 756 -11.87 -36.65 -2.51
CA HIS A 756 -11.44 -37.59 -3.54
C HIS A 756 -9.95 -37.94 -3.42
N LEU A 757 -9.09 -36.94 -3.19
CA LEU A 757 -7.65 -37.17 -3.02
C LEU A 757 -7.35 -37.94 -1.73
N VAL A 758 -8.03 -37.65 -0.62
CA VAL A 758 -7.87 -38.44 0.62
C VAL A 758 -8.26 -39.90 0.39
N ARG A 759 -9.32 -40.19 -0.39
CA ARG A 759 -9.65 -41.57 -0.78
C ARG A 759 -8.52 -42.23 -1.58
N GLN A 760 -7.91 -41.51 -2.50
CA GLN A 760 -6.76 -42.02 -3.26
C GLN A 760 -5.56 -42.31 -2.36
N VAL A 761 -5.32 -41.48 -1.33
CA VAL A 761 -4.25 -41.73 -0.34
C VAL A 761 -4.57 -43.01 0.43
N MET A 762 -5.83 -43.19 0.85
CA MET A 762 -6.27 -44.41 1.56
C MET A 762 -6.04 -45.69 0.75
N GLY A 763 -6.15 -45.61 -0.58
CA GLY A 763 -5.96 -46.74 -1.49
C GLY A 763 -4.50 -47.17 -1.72
N GLN A 764 -3.50 -46.51 -1.11
CA GLN A 764 -2.11 -46.94 -1.25
C GLN A 764 -1.86 -48.28 -0.54
N GLU A 765 -1.27 -49.24 -1.26
CA GLU A 765 -1.13 -50.63 -0.81
C GLU A 765 -0.10 -50.81 0.32
N THR A 766 0.89 -49.92 0.43
CA THR A 766 2.01 -50.06 1.37
C THR A 766 2.16 -48.84 2.26
N TRP A 767 1.97 -49.05 3.56
CA TRP A 767 2.10 -48.01 4.58
C TRP A 767 3.11 -48.46 5.64
N THR A 768 3.91 -47.52 6.13
CA THR A 768 4.70 -47.75 7.35
C THR A 768 3.81 -47.50 8.57
N ASN A 769 4.08 -48.14 9.71
CA ASN A 769 3.32 -47.90 10.95
C ASN A 769 3.29 -46.40 11.35
N GLN A 770 4.36 -45.67 11.04
CA GLN A 770 4.44 -44.22 11.24
C GLN A 770 3.51 -43.45 10.28
N ALA A 771 3.42 -43.87 9.01
CA ALA A 771 2.49 -43.29 8.06
C ALA A 771 1.03 -43.51 8.50
N GLU A 772 0.70 -44.69 9.01
CA GLU A 772 -0.67 -45.00 9.47
C GLU A 772 -1.12 -44.07 10.59
N THR A 773 -0.27 -43.92 11.62
CA THR A 773 -0.54 -43.01 12.74
C THR A 773 -0.61 -41.55 12.30
N SER A 774 0.31 -41.12 11.43
CA SER A 774 0.34 -39.76 10.88
C SER A 774 -0.89 -39.44 10.02
N PHE A 775 -1.44 -40.41 9.28
CA PHE A 775 -2.66 -40.21 8.51
C PHE A 775 -3.91 -40.09 9.37
N VAL A 776 -4.04 -40.91 10.42
CA VAL A 776 -5.15 -40.78 11.37
C VAL A 776 -5.15 -39.36 11.98
N GLN A 777 -3.97 -38.86 12.36
CA GLN A 777 -3.80 -37.49 12.85
C GLN A 777 -4.09 -36.45 11.76
N LEU A 778 -3.65 -36.67 10.51
CA LEU A 778 -3.93 -35.81 9.37
C LEU A 778 -5.43 -35.66 9.14
N VAL A 779 -6.17 -36.77 8.98
CA VAL A 779 -7.62 -36.76 8.77
C VAL A 779 -8.34 -36.06 9.92
N THR A 780 -7.96 -36.38 11.16
CA THR A 780 -8.51 -35.73 12.36
C THR A 780 -8.30 -34.21 12.31
N SER A 781 -7.10 -33.78 11.90
CA SER A 781 -6.73 -32.37 11.79
C SER A 781 -7.46 -31.67 10.63
N LEU A 782 -7.58 -32.33 9.46
CA LEU A 782 -8.31 -31.79 8.32
C LEU A 782 -9.79 -31.56 8.65
N VAL A 783 -10.42 -32.51 9.36
CA VAL A 783 -11.81 -32.37 9.79
C VAL A 783 -11.95 -31.30 10.86
N ASN A 784 -11.07 -31.28 11.86
CA ASN A 784 -11.10 -30.27 12.93
C ASN A 784 -10.90 -28.84 12.42
N ASN A 785 -10.19 -28.65 11.30
CA ASN A 785 -10.00 -27.37 10.63
C ASN A 785 -11.07 -27.06 9.57
N ASN A 786 -12.12 -27.88 9.43
CA ASN A 786 -13.18 -27.74 8.41
C ASN A 786 -12.67 -27.76 6.96
N ILE A 787 -11.51 -28.38 6.70
CA ILE A 787 -11.00 -28.58 5.34
C ILE A 787 -11.69 -29.81 4.72
N LEU A 788 -11.92 -30.84 5.52
CA LEU A 788 -12.61 -32.07 5.12
C LEU A 788 -13.96 -32.16 5.84
N ASN A 789 -15.05 -32.35 5.09
CA ASN A 789 -16.37 -32.54 5.68
C ASN A 789 -16.44 -33.93 6.34
N SER A 790 -16.69 -33.98 7.66
CA SER A 790 -16.73 -35.23 8.43
C SER A 790 -17.75 -36.22 7.89
N GLY A 791 -18.96 -35.77 7.60
CA GLY A 791 -20.05 -36.62 7.13
C GLY A 791 -19.74 -37.24 5.77
N VAL A 792 -19.32 -36.40 4.82
CA VAL A 792 -18.96 -36.85 3.46
C VAL A 792 -17.74 -37.78 3.50
N PHE A 793 -16.72 -37.46 4.29
CA PHE A 793 -15.56 -38.35 4.43
C PHE A 793 -15.93 -39.71 5.01
N VAL A 794 -16.73 -39.74 6.09
CA VAL A 794 -17.13 -41.00 6.70
C VAL A 794 -17.96 -41.82 5.71
N GLN A 795 -18.99 -41.23 5.12
CA GLN A 795 -19.90 -41.92 4.21
C GLN A 795 -19.23 -42.36 2.90
N SER A 796 -18.44 -41.48 2.28
CA SER A 796 -17.91 -41.72 0.93
C SER A 796 -16.51 -42.33 0.93
N CYS A 797 -15.74 -42.25 2.02
CA CYS A 797 -14.37 -42.77 2.06
C CYS A 797 -14.21 -43.86 3.12
N LEU A 798 -14.57 -43.58 4.38
CA LEU A 798 -14.27 -44.48 5.49
C LEU A 798 -15.14 -45.75 5.49
N LEU A 799 -16.47 -45.61 5.33
CA LEU A 799 -17.38 -46.76 5.33
C LEU A 799 -17.12 -47.71 4.14
N PRO A 800 -16.93 -47.24 2.90
CA PRO A 800 -16.56 -48.12 1.79
C PRO A 800 -15.24 -48.83 2.03
N ALA A 801 -14.21 -48.13 2.55
CA ALA A 801 -12.92 -48.74 2.86
C ALA A 801 -13.03 -49.83 3.96
N LEU A 802 -13.93 -49.64 4.94
CA LEU A 802 -14.25 -50.66 5.94
C LEU A 802 -14.93 -51.88 5.29
N ASP A 803 -15.97 -51.68 4.48
CA ASP A 803 -16.67 -52.77 3.80
C ASP A 803 -15.73 -53.56 2.87
N ASP A 804 -14.93 -52.86 2.07
CA ASP A 804 -13.95 -53.45 1.15
C ASP A 804 -12.94 -54.29 1.92
N SER A 805 -12.37 -53.76 3.01
CA SER A 805 -11.40 -54.50 3.84
C SER A 805 -12.01 -55.73 4.50
N VAL A 806 -13.29 -55.64 4.91
CA VAL A 806 -14.06 -56.74 5.51
C VAL A 806 -14.43 -57.81 4.48
N ARG A 807 -14.77 -57.40 3.26
CA ARG A 807 -15.08 -58.29 2.13
C ARG A 807 -13.84 -59.05 1.67
N ASP A 808 -12.71 -58.35 1.57
CA ASP A 808 -11.44 -58.90 1.12
C ASP A 808 -10.67 -59.64 2.23
N LYS A 809 -11.20 -59.63 3.47
CA LYS A 809 -10.58 -60.21 4.68
C LYS A 809 -9.18 -59.66 4.93
N ASN A 810 -8.94 -58.39 4.57
CA ASN A 810 -7.66 -57.73 4.79
C ASN A 810 -7.69 -57.02 6.16
N TRP A 811 -7.21 -57.72 7.19
CA TRP A 811 -7.31 -57.29 8.58
C TRP A 811 -6.44 -56.07 8.91
N THR A 812 -5.35 -55.83 8.19
CA THR A 812 -4.42 -54.73 8.47
C THR A 812 -5.02 -53.36 8.10
N PRO A 813 -5.50 -53.12 6.86
CA PRO A 813 -6.25 -51.89 6.54
C PRO A 813 -7.52 -51.75 7.37
N LEU A 814 -8.23 -52.85 7.66
CA LEU A 814 -9.41 -52.82 8.50
C LEU A 814 -9.11 -52.24 9.89
N LEU A 815 -8.05 -52.71 10.55
CA LEU A 815 -7.63 -52.17 11.85
C LEU A 815 -7.31 -50.67 11.77
N ARG A 816 -6.64 -50.23 10.70
CA ARG A 816 -6.35 -48.81 10.45
C ARG A 816 -7.63 -47.98 10.34
N TRP A 817 -8.61 -48.43 9.57
CA TRP A 817 -9.88 -47.74 9.39
C TRP A 817 -10.72 -47.72 10.66
N LEU A 818 -10.67 -48.78 11.46
CA LEU A 818 -11.29 -48.82 12.79
C LEU A 818 -10.61 -47.84 13.76
N ASN A 819 -9.29 -47.68 13.70
CA ASN A 819 -8.57 -46.67 14.48
C ASN A 819 -8.95 -45.24 14.05
N THR A 820 -9.07 -45.00 12.74
CA THR A 820 -9.60 -43.72 12.23
C THR A 820 -11.01 -43.48 12.76
N LEU A 821 -11.92 -44.46 12.64
CA LEU A 821 -13.29 -44.36 13.14
C LEU A 821 -13.34 -44.10 14.66
N GLN A 822 -12.42 -44.69 15.43
CA GLN A 822 -12.32 -44.45 16.87
C GLN A 822 -12.11 -42.97 17.18
N LYS A 823 -11.29 -42.26 16.41
CA LYS A 823 -11.06 -40.82 16.59
C LYS A 823 -12.32 -39.97 16.35
N PHE A 824 -13.20 -40.42 15.46
CA PHE A 824 -14.49 -39.75 15.26
C PHE A 824 -15.47 -39.99 16.42
N LEU A 825 -15.28 -41.06 17.19
CA LEU A 825 -16.17 -41.46 18.28
C LEU A 825 -15.66 -41.07 19.67
N ASP A 826 -14.35 -40.99 19.87
CA ASP A 826 -13.70 -40.62 21.14
C ASP A 826 -13.81 -39.12 21.47
N GLY A 827 -14.34 -38.33 20.53
CA GLY A 827 -14.53 -36.88 20.67
C GLY A 827 -13.29 -36.05 20.30
N SER A 828 -12.22 -36.67 19.80
CA SER A 828 -11.06 -35.95 19.27
C SER A 828 -11.38 -35.17 17.99
N VAL A 829 -12.41 -35.60 17.26
CA VAL A 829 -13.01 -34.85 16.15
C VAL A 829 -14.19 -34.00 16.66
N LYS A 830 -14.14 -32.69 16.45
CA LYS A 830 -15.17 -31.73 16.91
C LYS A 830 -16.53 -31.90 16.23
N PHE A 831 -16.57 -32.52 15.05
CA PHE A 831 -17.77 -32.63 14.22
C PHE A 831 -18.42 -33.99 14.32
N ASN A 832 -19.76 -34.02 14.31
CA ASN A 832 -20.49 -35.27 14.31
C ASN A 832 -20.24 -36.03 12.99
N CYS A 833 -20.17 -37.37 13.05
CA CYS A 833 -19.80 -38.17 11.88
C CYS A 833 -20.88 -38.20 10.80
N GLY A 834 -22.05 -37.59 11.04
CA GLY A 834 -23.18 -37.49 10.10
C GLY A 834 -23.87 -38.82 9.78
N VAL A 835 -23.33 -39.95 10.26
CA VAL A 835 -23.91 -41.28 10.16
C VAL A 835 -24.69 -41.57 11.42
N ASP A 836 -25.86 -42.17 11.28
CA ASP A 836 -26.66 -42.65 12.41
C ASP A 836 -25.82 -43.65 13.24
N ASN A 837 -25.76 -43.43 14.56
CA ASN A 837 -25.08 -44.32 15.49
C ASN A 837 -25.62 -45.76 15.37
N ALA A 838 -26.90 -45.94 15.03
CA ALA A 838 -27.49 -47.26 14.75
C ALA A 838 -26.86 -47.94 13.53
N CYS A 839 -26.66 -47.20 12.43
CA CYS A 839 -25.99 -47.73 11.24
C CYS A 839 -24.53 -48.12 11.52
N LEU A 840 -23.82 -47.34 12.35
CA LEU A 840 -22.47 -47.68 12.78
C LEU A 840 -22.45 -48.97 13.61
N LEU A 841 -23.39 -49.17 14.54
CA LEU A 841 -23.48 -50.41 15.32
C LEU A 841 -23.73 -51.62 14.43
N VAL A 842 -24.61 -51.50 13.43
CA VAL A 842 -24.88 -52.56 12.46
C VAL A 842 -23.61 -52.93 11.69
N LEU A 843 -22.87 -51.93 11.19
CA LEU A 843 -21.61 -52.17 10.48
C LEU A 843 -20.58 -52.84 11.38
N LEU A 844 -20.36 -52.33 12.60
CA LEU A 844 -19.41 -52.90 13.55
C LEU A 844 -19.73 -54.35 13.90
N ALA A 845 -21.01 -54.70 14.02
CA ALA A 845 -21.43 -56.07 14.24
C ALA A 845 -21.21 -56.96 13.01
N GLN A 846 -21.45 -56.47 11.80
CA GLN A 846 -21.09 -57.19 10.57
C GLN A 846 -19.58 -57.47 10.51
N VAL A 847 -18.75 -56.52 10.96
CA VAL A 847 -17.30 -56.73 11.08
C VAL A 847 -16.98 -57.79 12.16
N LEU A 848 -17.64 -57.78 13.32
CA LEU A 848 -17.48 -58.80 14.36
C LEU A 848 -17.87 -60.21 13.88
N GLU A 849 -18.95 -60.30 13.12
CA GLU A 849 -19.45 -61.53 12.53
C GLU A 849 -18.43 -62.09 11.52
N ARG A 850 -17.97 -61.26 10.58
CA ARG A 850 -17.00 -61.68 9.56
C ARG A 850 -15.60 -61.94 10.11
N SER A 851 -15.26 -61.35 11.26
CA SER A 851 -14.00 -61.61 11.97
C SER A 851 -14.04 -62.85 12.87
N HIS A 852 -15.09 -63.69 12.80
CA HIS A 852 -15.06 -65.00 13.46
C HIS A 852 -13.92 -65.85 12.90
N TRP A 853 -13.02 -66.29 13.79
CA TRP A 853 -11.97 -67.23 13.43
C TRP A 853 -12.32 -68.65 13.84
N SER A 854 -11.96 -69.58 12.96
CA SER A 854 -11.74 -70.97 13.31
C SER A 854 -10.29 -71.17 13.75
N ILE A 855 -9.95 -72.33 14.31
CA ILE A 855 -8.56 -72.69 14.66
C ILE A 855 -7.61 -72.50 13.46
N HIS A 856 -8.10 -72.70 12.23
CA HIS A 856 -7.30 -72.61 11.00
C HIS A 856 -7.21 -71.20 10.40
N SER A 857 -8.06 -70.27 10.81
CA SER A 857 -8.09 -68.88 10.31
C SER A 857 -7.69 -67.86 11.37
N PHE A 858 -7.10 -68.33 12.47
CA PHE A 858 -6.60 -67.48 13.54
C PHE A 858 -5.42 -66.64 13.06
N SER A 859 -5.51 -65.32 13.24
CA SER A 859 -4.36 -64.43 13.11
C SER A 859 -4.41 -63.38 14.22
N GLN A 860 -3.22 -62.92 14.64
CA GLN A 860 -3.11 -61.87 15.66
C GLN A 860 -3.87 -60.60 15.26
N HIS A 861 -3.90 -60.27 13.96
CA HIS A 861 -4.62 -59.11 13.44
C HIS A 861 -6.14 -59.24 13.63
N VAL A 862 -6.71 -60.44 13.50
CA VAL A 862 -8.16 -60.64 13.70
C VAL A 862 -8.53 -60.43 15.18
N VAL A 863 -7.66 -60.85 16.10
CA VAL A 863 -7.84 -60.58 17.54
C VAL A 863 -7.84 -59.09 17.82
N LEU A 864 -6.85 -58.35 17.30
CA LEU A 864 -6.75 -56.90 17.45
C LEU A 864 -7.96 -56.16 16.85
N VAL A 865 -8.45 -56.61 15.69
CA VAL A 865 -9.68 -56.06 15.08
C VAL A 865 -10.87 -56.24 16.02
N ARG A 866 -11.04 -57.41 16.65
CA ARG A 866 -12.14 -57.64 17.60
C ARG A 866 -12.04 -56.81 18.87
N GLU A 867 -10.85 -56.71 19.45
CA GLU A 867 -10.61 -55.85 20.62
C GLU A 867 -10.95 -54.40 20.29
N GLN A 868 -10.51 -53.92 19.12
CA GLN A 868 -10.79 -52.57 18.65
C GLN A 868 -12.29 -52.33 18.43
N ILE A 869 -13.01 -53.29 17.84
CA ILE A 869 -14.46 -53.17 17.64
C ILE A 869 -15.20 -53.16 18.97
N SER A 870 -14.81 -53.99 19.94
CA SER A 870 -15.43 -53.96 21.28
C SER A 870 -15.33 -52.56 21.90
N GLY A 871 -14.14 -51.95 21.83
CA GLY A 871 -13.96 -50.57 22.30
C GLY A 871 -14.77 -49.54 21.52
N LEU A 872 -14.93 -49.72 20.21
CA LEU A 872 -15.77 -48.85 19.37
C LEU A 872 -17.26 -48.98 19.71
N VAL A 873 -17.76 -50.19 19.93
CA VAL A 873 -19.15 -50.44 20.33
C VAL A 873 -19.44 -49.76 21.66
N ASP A 874 -18.54 -49.89 22.64
CA ASP A 874 -18.67 -49.21 23.94
C ASP A 874 -18.71 -47.69 23.79
N LEU A 875 -17.89 -47.12 22.89
CA LEU A 875 -17.90 -45.68 22.58
C LEU A 875 -19.20 -45.24 21.92
N VAL A 876 -19.71 -45.97 20.93
CA VAL A 876 -20.97 -45.65 20.25
C VAL A 876 -22.15 -45.73 21.22
N ILE A 877 -22.24 -46.80 22.02
CA ILE A 877 -23.27 -46.94 23.06
C ILE A 877 -23.18 -45.79 24.06
N SER A 878 -21.98 -45.48 24.55
CA SER A 878 -21.77 -44.36 25.47
C SER A 878 -22.22 -43.03 24.89
N LYS A 879 -21.99 -42.81 23.59
CA LYS A 879 -22.41 -41.61 22.87
C LYS A 879 -23.93 -41.54 22.71
N ILE A 880 -24.58 -42.63 22.31
CA ILE A 880 -26.05 -42.75 22.24
C ILE A 880 -26.68 -42.43 23.60
N VAL A 881 -26.13 -42.98 24.69
CA VAL A 881 -26.62 -42.74 26.05
C VAL A 881 -26.49 -41.27 26.44
N LYS A 882 -25.36 -40.62 26.10
CA LYS A 882 -25.13 -39.20 26.37
C LYS A 882 -26.02 -38.27 25.55
N GLU A 883 -26.14 -38.49 24.23
CA GLU A 883 -26.90 -37.64 23.31
C GLU A 883 -28.40 -37.66 23.62
N ASN A 884 -28.94 -38.81 24.04
CA ASN A 884 -30.36 -38.95 24.37
C ASN A 884 -30.72 -38.47 25.79
N LYS A 885 -29.77 -37.91 26.58
CA LYS A 885 -29.97 -37.48 27.98
C LYS A 885 -30.66 -38.54 28.86
N LEU A 886 -30.41 -39.83 28.59
CA LEU A 886 -31.07 -40.92 29.30
C LEU A 886 -30.21 -41.37 30.50
N PRO A 887 -30.78 -41.51 31.71
CA PRO A 887 -30.05 -41.99 32.87
C PRO A 887 -29.72 -43.48 32.74
N GLY A 888 -28.48 -43.79 32.37
CA GLY A 888 -27.90 -45.13 32.45
C GLY A 888 -28.22 -46.05 31.28
N SER A 889 -27.24 -46.87 30.89
CA SER A 889 -27.17 -47.75 29.71
C SER A 889 -28.31 -48.78 29.57
N ILE A 890 -29.16 -48.91 30.60
CA ILE A 890 -30.34 -49.79 30.61
C ILE A 890 -31.57 -49.04 30.09
N LEU A 891 -31.62 -47.70 30.23
CA LEU A 891 -32.80 -46.91 29.85
C LEU A 891 -32.95 -46.69 28.34
N PHE A 892 -31.90 -46.85 27.53
CA PHE A 892 -32.02 -46.82 26.05
C PHE A 892 -32.66 -48.11 25.50
N LEU A 893 -32.30 -49.26 26.07
CA LEU A 893 -33.03 -50.51 25.87
C LEU A 893 -34.48 -50.35 26.35
N TYR A 894 -34.67 -49.69 27.50
CA TYR A 894 -35.98 -49.42 28.09
C TYR A 894 -36.86 -48.49 27.25
N SER A 895 -36.33 -47.37 26.73
CA SER A 895 -37.09 -46.36 26.00
C SER A 895 -37.38 -46.80 24.57
N SER A 896 -36.46 -47.51 23.90
CA SER A 896 -36.73 -48.06 22.56
C SER A 896 -37.78 -49.18 22.61
N LEU A 897 -37.82 -49.98 23.69
CA LEU A 897 -38.88 -50.96 23.97
C LEU A 897 -40.19 -50.32 24.47
N ALA A 898 -40.13 -49.17 25.15
CA ALA A 898 -41.31 -48.45 25.65
C ALA A 898 -41.98 -47.56 24.59
N ASP A 899 -41.23 -46.98 23.65
CA ASP A 899 -41.74 -46.11 22.57
C ASP A 899 -42.16 -46.89 21.30
N THR A 900 -41.90 -48.20 21.24
CA THR A 900 -42.44 -49.10 20.18
C THR A 900 -43.53 -50.06 20.69
N PRO A 901 -44.64 -49.59 21.30
CA PRO A 901 -45.66 -50.51 21.84
C PRO A 901 -46.57 -51.14 20.77
N ARG A 902 -46.18 -51.22 19.49
CA ARG A 902 -47.05 -51.77 18.42
C ARG A 902 -46.46 -52.76 17.43
N ASP A 903 -45.14 -53.03 17.44
CA ASP A 903 -44.59 -54.03 16.52
C ASP A 903 -43.72 -55.07 17.23
N ALA A 904 -44.36 -56.17 17.63
CA ALA A 904 -43.70 -57.30 18.29
C ALA A 904 -42.58 -57.89 17.41
N ALA A 905 -42.67 -57.80 16.08
CA ALA A 905 -41.67 -58.34 15.17
C ALA A 905 -40.32 -57.60 15.27
N CYS A 906 -40.33 -56.27 15.38
CA CYS A 906 -39.10 -55.48 15.57
C CYS A 906 -38.44 -55.76 16.92
N SER A 907 -39.25 -55.87 17.98
CA SER A 907 -38.75 -56.17 19.33
C SER A 907 -38.15 -57.58 19.41
N ILE A 908 -38.78 -58.56 18.76
CA ILE A 908 -38.26 -59.92 18.63
C ILE A 908 -36.96 -59.91 17.82
N ALA A 909 -36.90 -59.26 16.65
CA ALA A 909 -35.69 -59.21 15.82
C ALA A 909 -34.50 -58.59 16.57
N TRP A 910 -34.74 -57.53 17.34
CA TRP A 910 -33.73 -56.90 18.20
C TRP A 910 -33.24 -57.83 19.31
N LEU A 911 -34.16 -58.49 20.03
CA LEU A 911 -33.82 -59.46 21.07
C LEU A 911 -33.08 -60.66 20.50
N THR A 912 -33.46 -61.13 19.31
CA THR A 912 -32.79 -62.23 18.59
C THR A 912 -31.31 -61.91 18.36
N TRP A 913 -30.97 -60.62 18.22
CA TRP A 913 -29.62 -60.16 17.93
C TRP A 913 -28.79 -59.85 19.18
N ILE A 914 -29.43 -59.36 20.26
CA ILE A 914 -28.75 -58.96 21.50
C ILE A 914 -28.55 -60.14 22.46
N LEU A 915 -29.52 -61.05 22.56
CA LEU A 915 -29.46 -62.16 23.51
C LEU A 915 -28.22 -63.08 23.36
N PRO A 916 -27.69 -63.36 22.15
CA PRO A 916 -26.50 -64.19 21.98
C PRO A 916 -25.20 -63.57 22.48
N ILE A 917 -25.13 -62.24 22.58
CA ILE A 917 -23.92 -61.50 22.95
C ILE A 917 -23.91 -61.03 24.41
N CYS A 918 -25.02 -61.17 25.13
CA CYS A 918 -25.12 -60.80 26.55
C CYS A 918 -24.35 -61.76 27.47
N THR A 919 -23.56 -61.20 28.38
CA THR A 919 -23.00 -61.90 29.54
C THR A 919 -24.09 -62.28 30.54
N PRO A 920 -23.85 -63.25 31.47
CA PRO A 920 -24.85 -63.64 32.48
C PRO A 920 -25.33 -62.47 33.37
N LYS A 921 -24.47 -61.49 33.61
CA LYS A 921 -24.81 -60.29 34.39
C LYS A 921 -25.73 -59.35 33.60
N GLU A 922 -25.46 -59.18 32.30
CA GLU A 922 -26.30 -58.40 31.38
C GLU A 922 -27.65 -59.08 31.13
N TRP A 923 -27.68 -60.42 31.09
CA TRP A 923 -28.92 -61.21 31.09
C TRP A 923 -29.80 -60.89 32.30
N GLY A 924 -29.21 -60.84 33.49
CA GLY A 924 -29.95 -60.46 34.71
C GLY A 924 -30.49 -59.03 34.65
N MET A 925 -29.71 -58.10 34.09
CA MET A 925 -30.12 -56.70 33.93
C MET A 925 -31.21 -56.54 32.87
N LEU A 926 -31.11 -57.24 31.73
CA LEU A 926 -32.11 -57.27 30.67
C LEU A 926 -33.42 -57.89 31.16
N ALA A 927 -33.36 -58.99 31.91
CA ALA A 927 -34.54 -59.61 32.52
C ALA A 927 -35.24 -58.67 33.53
N THR A 928 -34.45 -57.92 34.32
CA THR A 928 -34.99 -56.92 35.27
C THR A 928 -35.60 -55.71 34.56
N ALA A 929 -35.02 -55.31 33.43
CA ALA A 929 -35.54 -54.24 32.57
C ALA A 929 -36.84 -54.66 31.86
N LEU A 930 -36.86 -55.85 31.27
CA LEU A 930 -38.03 -56.39 30.58
C LEU A 930 -39.22 -56.58 31.53
N THR A 931 -38.98 -57.01 32.78
CA THR A 931 -40.04 -57.20 33.79
C THR A 931 -40.66 -55.92 34.34
N THR A 932 -40.09 -54.76 34.05
CA THR A 932 -40.63 -53.46 34.49
C THR A 932 -41.33 -52.69 33.37
N LEU A 933 -41.28 -53.18 32.13
CA LEU A 933 -42.22 -52.77 31.07
C LEU A 933 -43.59 -53.36 31.40
N ASP A 934 -44.68 -52.58 31.27
CA ASP A 934 -46.08 -52.96 31.54
C ASP A 934 -46.64 -54.11 30.65
N TYR A 935 -45.77 -54.92 30.04
CA TYR A 935 -46.15 -56.18 29.43
C TYR A 935 -46.65 -57.14 30.50
N SER A 936 -47.77 -57.80 30.20
CA SER A 936 -48.16 -58.97 30.98
C SER A 936 -47.00 -59.98 30.97
N PRO A 937 -46.71 -60.67 32.09
CA PRO A 937 -45.61 -61.64 32.16
C PRO A 937 -45.63 -62.68 31.03
N GLY A 938 -46.82 -63.01 30.51
CA GLY A 938 -46.99 -63.89 29.35
C GLY A 938 -46.55 -63.28 28.02
N ALA A 939 -46.79 -61.98 27.78
CA ALA A 939 -46.33 -61.31 26.57
C ALA A 939 -44.80 -61.17 26.54
N LEU A 940 -44.21 -60.89 27.71
CA LEU A 940 -42.76 -60.81 27.87
C LEU A 940 -42.09 -62.17 27.66
N PHE A 941 -42.68 -63.23 28.24
CA PHE A 941 -42.24 -64.60 28.05
C PHE A 941 -42.30 -65.01 26.58
N ASN A 942 -43.41 -64.71 25.89
CA ASN A 942 -43.55 -65.01 24.47
C ASN A 942 -42.52 -64.25 23.63
N LEU A 943 -42.28 -62.96 23.91
CA LEU A 943 -41.31 -62.16 23.17
C LEU A 943 -39.87 -62.71 23.29
N VAL A 944 -39.46 -63.06 24.52
CA VAL A 944 -38.13 -63.65 24.79
C VAL A 944 -38.05 -65.07 24.25
N SER A 945 -39.12 -65.86 24.40
CA SER A 945 -39.19 -67.23 23.90
C SER A 945 -39.18 -67.27 22.37
N ASP A 946 -39.85 -66.34 21.68
CA ASP A 946 -39.88 -66.24 20.22
C ASP A 946 -38.52 -65.78 19.68
N ALA A 947 -37.87 -64.84 20.35
CA ALA A 947 -36.50 -64.45 20.02
C ALA A 947 -35.50 -65.61 20.23
N LEU A 948 -35.61 -66.35 21.35
CA LEU A 948 -34.79 -67.54 21.60
C LEU A 948 -35.09 -68.66 20.61
N LEU A 949 -36.35 -68.88 20.24
CA LEU A 949 -36.75 -69.85 19.22
C LEU A 949 -36.22 -69.46 17.84
N LEU A 950 -36.19 -68.18 17.49
CA LEU A 950 -35.57 -67.67 16.27
C LEU A 950 -34.04 -67.84 16.29
N ILE A 951 -33.37 -67.58 17.42
CA ILE A 951 -31.93 -67.86 17.59
C ILE A 951 -31.65 -69.35 17.40
N VAL A 952 -32.44 -70.22 18.04
CA VAL A 952 -32.31 -71.68 17.95
C VAL A 952 -32.63 -72.17 16.54
N ALA A 953 -33.63 -71.61 15.87
CA ALA A 953 -33.97 -71.94 14.50
C ALA A 953 -32.87 -71.50 13.52
N ALA A 954 -32.34 -70.29 13.65
CA ALA A 954 -31.27 -69.73 12.83
C ALA A 954 -29.96 -70.53 12.99
N THR A 955 -29.55 -70.83 14.23
CA THR A 955 -28.38 -71.68 14.52
C THR A 955 -28.56 -73.11 14.02
N ARG A 956 -29.79 -73.66 14.08
CA ARG A 956 -30.11 -74.98 13.51
C ARG A 956 -30.06 -74.99 11.98
N THR A 957 -30.54 -73.95 11.29
CA THR A 957 -30.40 -73.81 9.84
C THR A 957 -28.94 -73.61 9.40
N GLU A 958 -28.12 -72.93 10.19
CA GLU A 958 -26.69 -72.77 9.89
C GLU A 958 -25.89 -74.07 10.12
N LEU A 959 -26.27 -74.85 11.15
CA LEU A 959 -25.71 -76.19 11.40
C LEU A 959 -26.16 -77.23 10.36
N LEU A 960 -27.39 -77.13 9.85
CA LEU A 960 -27.90 -78.01 8.79
C LEU A 960 -27.37 -77.60 7.41
N GLY A 961 -27.24 -76.29 7.12
CA GLY A 961 -26.64 -75.79 5.88
C GLY A 961 -25.15 -76.10 5.75
N LYS A 962 -24.41 -76.20 6.87
CA LYS A 962 -23.03 -76.72 6.90
C LYS A 962 -22.93 -78.24 6.72
N HIS A 963 -24.02 -78.99 6.89
CA HIS A 963 -24.05 -80.44 6.69
C HIS A 963 -24.61 -80.88 5.33
N GLU A 964 -25.36 -80.03 4.62
CA GLU A 964 -25.88 -80.35 3.27
C GLU A 964 -24.95 -79.90 2.13
N GLY A 965 -23.88 -79.15 2.41
CA GLY A 965 -22.88 -78.74 1.41
C GLY A 965 -21.74 -79.73 1.12
N SER A 966 -21.75 -80.94 1.69
CA SER A 966 -20.65 -81.92 1.54
C SER A 966 -21.04 -83.28 0.95
N LEU A 967 -22.06 -83.34 0.07
CA LEU A 967 -22.35 -84.53 -0.73
C LEU A 967 -22.69 -84.16 -2.20
N MET A 968 -21.62 -84.05 -3.01
CA MET A 968 -21.48 -84.35 -4.46
C MET A 968 -22.17 -83.45 -5.51
N PRO A 969 -21.62 -83.37 -6.74
CA PRO A 969 -20.39 -82.71 -7.20
C PRO A 969 -20.63 -81.42 -7.99
#